data_AF-A0A3P9HI03-F1
#
_entry.id   AF-A0A3P9HI03-F1
#
_cell.length_a   1.000
_cell.length_b   1.000
_cell.length_c   1.000
_cell.angle_alpha   90.00
_cell.angle_beta   90.00
_cell.angle_gamma   90.00
#
_symmetry.space_group_name_H-M   'P 1'
#
loop_
_entity.id
_entity.type
_entity.pdbx_description
1 polymer ?
#
loop_
_entity_poly.entity_id
_entity_poly.type
_entity_poly.pdbx_seq_one_letter_code
_entity_poly.pdbx_strand_id
1 'polypeptide(L)'
;MEAMREPLPATIRITGYKSHAKEILHCLKDKYFKDLQELDIDGQKIEAPLPLSWYPDELAWHTNMSRKIIRKSPLLEKFHQFLVSETESGNISRQEAVSMIPPLLLKIQPHHKILDMCAAPGSKTAQLIEMLHADMDVPFPEGFVIANDVDNKRCYLLVHQAKRLNSPCIMVVNHDASCIPALQVDSDSKKDVLLYDRVLCDVPCSGDGTMRKNIDVWKKWTTSNSLHLHGLQLRIAVRGVEQLAVGGRMVYSTCSLNPIEDEAVIAALLEKSEGALELDDASADLPGLKYMPGVTSWKLMTEEGQWYSDWSEVPKSRHTQIRPSMFPPKGPEKVASMHLERCMRILPHHQNTGGFFVAVLVKKAPMPWNKRHPKLRKDFSSSSAALTGGSPVTPSPEDTPQLLSEEADGGLPEETVDGAAQHEALHGAPKEAGAGGDGACGPPPSKKLKLFGYKEDPFVFLTEDDPVFSAIQSFYDLSPDFPKLNVLTRTHEGKKRHLYMVSKELRNVLLNNSERIKVINTGVKVWSRNSDGEEFGCAFRLAQEGIYTLQPYVRSRIIRVGVNDIKVLLTQENPFLSKLEEDAHAQAKQMGMGSVVLKFIPNPDNPTEPQCPIQLCGWRGKTSIRAFVPRNERLHYLRMLGVEVFRDKQGLGQKKEEGAPQEWKGVEGEKEKEEDDTAEVEKEAEPGDGSEDGSSGAENGSSSRRNVS
;
A
#
# COMPACT_ATOMS: atom_id res chain seq x y z
N MET A 1 15.44 -6.12 28.68
CA MET A 1 14.30 -7.00 28.99
C MET A 1 13.11 -6.26 29.58
N GLU A 2 13.30 -5.41 30.59
CA GLU A 2 12.25 -4.59 31.23
C GLU A 2 11.28 -3.92 30.24
N ALA A 3 11.76 -3.00 29.40
CA ALA A 3 10.95 -2.34 28.38
C ALA A 3 10.26 -3.28 27.35
N MET A 4 10.67 -4.55 27.21
CA MET A 4 9.95 -5.51 26.35
C MET A 4 8.66 -6.03 27.00
N ARG A 5 8.57 -5.98 28.34
CA ARG A 5 7.38 -6.39 29.11
C ARG A 5 6.31 -5.29 29.19
N GLU A 6 6.69 -4.05 28.91
CA GLU A 6 5.80 -2.90 28.95
C GLU A 6 5.02 -2.75 27.62
N PRO A 7 3.72 -2.40 27.66
CA PRO A 7 2.95 -2.16 26.46
C PRO A 7 3.53 -0.99 25.65
N LEU A 8 3.50 -1.10 24.32
CA LEU A 8 4.04 -0.08 23.42
C LEU A 8 3.11 1.18 23.38
N PRO A 9 3.62 2.41 23.51
CA PRO A 9 2.82 3.64 23.48
C PRO A 9 1.94 3.79 22.24
N ALA A 10 0.74 4.36 22.43
CA ALA A 10 -0.13 4.66 21.30
C ALA A 10 0.49 5.79 20.48
N THR A 11 0.68 5.56 19.17
CA THR A 11 1.30 6.54 18.26
C THR A 11 0.31 6.95 17.18
N ILE A 12 0.26 8.25 16.88
CA ILE A 12 -0.53 8.84 15.79
C ILE A 12 0.38 9.66 14.88
N ARG A 13 0.02 9.74 13.60
CA ARG A 13 0.67 10.55 12.58
C ARG A 13 -0.40 11.38 11.88
N ILE A 14 -0.23 12.69 11.81
CA ILE A 14 -1.07 13.57 10.98
C ILE A 14 -0.70 13.26 9.52
N THR A 15 -1.72 13.13 8.67
CA THR A 15 -1.55 12.70 7.28
C THR A 15 -2.11 13.71 6.30
N GLY A 16 -1.54 13.73 5.09
CA GLY A 16 -2.01 14.54 3.97
C GLY A 16 -1.32 15.89 3.80
N TYR A 17 -2.01 16.77 3.08
CA TYR A 17 -1.47 17.98 2.48
C TYR A 17 -1.00 19.03 3.50
N LYS A 18 0.12 19.72 3.21
CA LYS A 18 0.81 20.65 4.15
C LYS A 18 -0.05 21.78 4.72
N SER A 19 -1.13 22.18 4.04
CA SER A 19 -2.10 23.16 4.52
C SER A 19 -3.08 22.54 5.53
N HIS A 20 -3.78 21.47 5.14
CA HIS A 20 -4.72 20.74 6.02
C HIS A 20 -4.01 20.16 7.27
N ALA A 21 -2.81 19.61 7.11
CA ALA A 21 -2.02 19.04 8.20
C ALA A 21 -1.68 20.08 9.30
N LYS A 22 -1.44 21.35 8.94
CA LYS A 22 -1.20 22.44 9.90
C LYS A 22 -2.45 22.78 10.70
N GLU A 23 -3.61 22.84 10.06
CA GLU A 23 -4.90 23.08 10.74
C GLU A 23 -5.25 21.93 11.70
N ILE A 24 -4.99 20.68 11.30
CA ILE A 24 -5.16 19.51 12.17
C ILE A 24 -4.20 19.57 13.37
N LEU A 25 -2.94 19.97 13.16
CA LEU A 25 -1.93 20.11 14.22
C LEU A 25 -2.29 21.24 15.20
N HIS A 26 -2.77 22.38 14.71
CA HIS A 26 -3.26 23.49 15.52
C HIS A 26 -4.49 23.06 16.35
N CYS A 27 -5.49 22.42 15.72
CA CYS A 27 -6.66 21.89 16.42
C CYS A 27 -6.29 20.85 17.50
N LEU A 28 -5.34 19.96 17.21
CA LEU A 28 -4.80 19.00 18.18
C LEU A 28 -4.14 19.70 19.37
N LYS A 29 -3.20 20.62 19.13
CA LYS A 29 -2.47 21.33 20.18
C LYS A 29 -3.37 22.23 21.02
N ASP A 30 -4.09 23.13 20.36
CA ASP A 30 -4.72 24.28 21.04
C ASP A 30 -6.11 23.99 21.61
N LYS A 31 -6.77 22.92 21.15
CA LYS A 31 -8.01 22.40 21.74
C LYS A 31 -7.74 21.13 22.56
N TYR A 32 -7.38 20.03 21.90
CA TYR A 32 -7.39 18.72 22.55
C TYR A 32 -6.23 18.51 23.53
N PHE A 33 -5.01 18.97 23.25
CA PHE A 33 -3.86 18.69 24.12
C PHE A 33 -3.82 19.58 25.37
N LYS A 34 -4.38 20.81 25.33
CA LYS A 34 -4.55 21.64 26.52
C LYS A 34 -5.59 21.02 27.47
N ASP A 35 -6.77 20.68 26.95
CA ASP A 35 -7.83 19.97 27.69
C ASP A 35 -7.29 18.70 28.40
N LEU A 36 -6.31 18.01 27.80
CA LEU A 36 -5.69 16.80 28.37
C LEU A 36 -4.68 17.05 29.51
N GLN A 37 -4.03 18.22 29.59
CA GLN A 37 -2.98 18.50 30.60
C GLN A 37 -3.53 18.74 32.01
N GLU A 38 -4.83 19.02 32.12
CA GLU A 38 -5.53 19.33 33.38
C GLU A 38 -6.35 18.14 33.91
N LEU A 39 -6.42 17.02 33.18
CA LEU A 39 -7.22 15.86 33.56
C LEU A 39 -6.47 14.87 34.46
N ASP A 40 -7.08 14.59 35.61
CA ASP A 40 -6.83 13.41 36.43
C ASP A 40 -7.95 12.38 36.17
N ILE A 41 -7.57 11.11 35.99
CA ILE A 41 -8.51 9.99 35.88
C ILE A 41 -8.07 8.88 36.82
N ASP A 42 -8.97 8.45 37.70
CA ASP A 42 -8.76 7.37 38.68
C ASP A 42 -7.53 7.56 39.58
N GLY A 43 -7.11 8.80 39.83
CA GLY A 43 -5.90 9.15 40.62
C GLY A 43 -4.61 9.14 39.80
N GLN A 44 -4.70 9.06 38.47
CA GLN A 44 -3.59 9.20 37.54
C GLN A 44 -3.77 10.46 36.70
N LYS A 45 -2.88 11.43 36.88
CA LYS A 45 -2.77 12.57 35.97
C LYS A 45 -2.40 12.09 34.57
N ILE A 46 -3.16 12.52 33.57
CA ILE A 46 -2.88 12.18 32.17
C ILE A 46 -1.68 12.98 31.66
N GLU A 47 -0.68 12.26 31.15
CA GLU A 47 0.36 12.84 30.31
C GLU A 47 -0.22 13.15 28.94
N ALA A 48 -0.21 14.44 28.57
CA ALA A 48 -0.58 14.86 27.23
C ALA A 48 0.36 14.23 26.17
N PRO A 49 -0.13 13.97 24.95
CA PRO A 49 0.72 13.43 23.89
C PRO A 49 1.95 14.31 23.64
N LEU A 50 3.09 13.67 23.38
CA LEU A 50 4.37 14.33 23.07
C LEU A 50 4.75 14.11 21.60
N PRO A 51 5.45 15.06 20.95
CA PRO A 51 5.90 14.89 19.57
C PRO A 51 7.06 13.90 19.51
N LEU A 52 7.10 13.08 18.46
CA LEU A 52 8.27 12.24 18.18
C LEU A 52 9.42 13.14 17.72
N SER A 53 10.43 13.34 18.58
CA SER A 53 11.52 14.32 18.42
C SER A 53 12.35 14.25 17.12
N TRP A 54 12.19 13.17 16.33
CA TRP A 54 12.86 12.93 15.04
C TRP A 54 11.91 12.91 13.84
N TYR A 55 10.59 13.03 14.05
CA TYR A 55 9.62 13.11 12.97
C TYR A 55 9.46 14.58 12.53
N PRO A 56 9.61 14.92 11.23
CA PRO A 56 9.54 16.30 10.74
C PRO A 56 8.24 17.06 11.08
N ASP A 57 8.36 18.37 11.20
CA ASP A 57 7.26 19.34 11.37
C ASP A 57 6.28 19.05 12.53
N GLU A 58 6.72 18.28 13.54
CA GLU A 58 5.88 17.74 14.63
C GLU A 58 4.61 17.01 14.13
N LEU A 59 4.69 16.31 12.98
CA LEU A 59 3.52 15.63 12.41
C LEU A 59 3.27 14.22 12.97
N ALA A 60 4.07 13.74 13.93
CA ALA A 60 3.83 12.46 14.62
C ALA A 60 4.00 12.58 16.14
N TRP A 61 3.09 11.93 16.88
CA TRP A 61 2.93 12.07 18.33
C TRP A 61 2.74 10.70 18.98
N HIS A 62 3.27 10.52 20.19
CA HIS A 62 3.00 9.35 21.03
C HIS A 62 2.32 9.72 22.35
N THR A 63 1.60 8.78 22.95
CA THR A 63 1.00 8.92 24.28
C THR A 63 1.00 7.59 25.03
N ASN A 64 1.21 7.68 26.34
CA ASN A 64 1.15 6.57 27.27
C ASN A 64 -0.31 6.18 27.62
N MET A 65 -1.31 6.98 27.22
CA MET A 65 -2.73 6.65 27.39
C MET A 65 -3.11 5.33 26.72
N SER A 66 -3.54 4.34 27.53
CA SER A 66 -3.97 3.05 27.00
C SER A 66 -5.25 3.16 26.16
N ARG A 67 -5.40 2.30 25.15
CA ARG A 67 -6.64 2.24 24.33
C ARG A 67 -7.90 2.00 25.17
N LYS A 68 -7.77 1.32 26.32
CA LYS A 68 -8.87 1.06 27.26
C LYS A 68 -9.32 2.36 27.95
N ILE A 69 -8.39 3.22 28.37
CA ILE A 69 -8.67 4.52 29.00
C ILE A 69 -9.34 5.46 27.98
N ILE A 70 -8.72 5.64 26.79
CA ILE A 70 -9.24 6.52 25.72
C ILE A 70 -10.67 6.15 25.29
N ARG A 71 -11.04 4.85 25.30
CA ARG A 71 -12.37 4.38 24.89
C ARG A 71 -13.40 4.30 26.03
N LYS A 72 -12.98 4.36 27.30
CA LYS A 72 -13.89 4.22 28.46
C LYS A 72 -14.18 5.55 29.17
N SER A 73 -13.24 6.49 29.17
CA SER A 73 -13.43 7.76 29.88
C SER A 73 -14.42 8.69 29.17
N PRO A 74 -15.48 9.18 29.85
CA PRO A 74 -16.36 10.21 29.31
C PRO A 74 -15.62 11.52 29.00
N LEU A 75 -14.54 11.81 29.73
CA LEU A 75 -13.71 13.01 29.56
C LEU A 75 -12.88 12.92 28.27
N LEU A 76 -12.54 11.71 27.82
CA LEU A 76 -11.78 11.45 26.60
C LEU A 76 -12.64 11.17 25.36
N GLU A 77 -13.96 10.99 25.51
CA GLU A 77 -14.88 10.67 24.39
C GLU A 77 -14.78 11.70 23.25
N LYS A 78 -14.70 13.01 23.56
CA LYS A 78 -14.50 14.07 22.53
C LYS A 78 -13.23 13.84 21.70
N PHE A 79 -12.12 13.49 22.35
CA PHE A 79 -10.83 13.23 21.69
C PHE A 79 -10.82 11.87 20.97
N HIS A 80 -11.48 10.85 21.53
CA HIS A 80 -11.64 9.56 20.87
C HIS A 80 -12.45 9.68 19.57
N GLN A 81 -13.58 10.39 19.60
CA GLN A 81 -14.41 10.64 18.43
C GLN A 81 -13.67 11.49 17.38
N PHE A 82 -12.90 12.50 17.80
CA PHE A 82 -11.99 13.24 16.91
C PHE A 82 -11.04 12.28 16.18
N LEU A 83 -10.21 11.53 16.93
CA LEU A 83 -9.23 10.60 16.37
C LEU A 83 -9.86 9.56 15.46
N VAL A 84 -11.05 9.05 15.78
CA VAL A 84 -11.79 8.11 14.92
C VAL A 84 -12.23 8.80 13.63
N SER A 85 -12.87 9.97 13.69
CA SER A 85 -13.35 10.69 12.50
C SER A 85 -12.23 11.11 11.55
N GLU A 86 -11.08 11.56 12.05
CA GLU A 86 -9.92 11.90 11.21
C GLU A 86 -9.20 10.65 10.67
N THR A 87 -9.20 9.53 11.41
CA THR A 87 -8.68 8.24 10.90
C THR A 87 -9.55 7.64 9.80
N GLU A 88 -10.87 7.77 9.92
CA GLU A 88 -11.82 7.37 8.88
C GLU A 88 -11.78 8.31 7.65
N SER A 89 -11.34 9.56 7.82
CA SER A 89 -11.22 10.56 6.73
C SER A 89 -9.88 10.51 5.97
N GLY A 90 -8.83 9.93 6.56
CA GLY A 90 -7.47 9.92 5.95
C GLY A 90 -6.56 11.06 6.39
N ASN A 91 -6.95 11.79 7.45
CA ASN A 91 -6.26 12.97 8.00
C ASN A 91 -5.36 12.65 9.22
N ILE A 92 -5.60 11.49 9.85
CA ILE A 92 -4.71 10.91 10.86
C ILE A 92 -4.52 9.42 10.56
N SER A 93 -3.29 8.93 10.66
CA SER A 93 -2.93 7.52 10.62
C SER A 93 -2.50 7.03 12.00
N ARG A 94 -2.87 5.78 12.33
CA ARG A 94 -2.37 5.06 13.52
C ARG A 94 -1.28 4.12 13.06
N GLN A 95 -0.04 4.60 13.14
CA GLN A 95 1.16 3.92 12.67
C GLN A 95 2.16 3.87 13.81
N GLU A 96 2.83 2.73 13.99
CA GLU A 96 3.85 2.55 15.02
C GLU A 96 5.09 3.39 14.70
N ALA A 97 5.66 4.04 15.72
CA ALA A 97 6.80 4.95 15.58
C ALA A 97 7.93 4.39 14.70
N VAL A 98 8.46 3.20 14.98
CA VAL A 98 9.56 2.62 14.17
C VAL A 98 9.16 2.31 12.74
N SER A 99 7.89 2.02 12.49
CA SER A 99 7.36 1.82 11.13
C SER A 99 7.25 3.12 10.32
N MET A 100 7.56 4.29 10.89
CA MET A 100 7.65 5.56 10.17
C MET A 100 9.04 5.86 9.61
N ILE A 101 10.07 5.17 10.11
CA ILE A 101 11.48 5.46 9.82
C ILE A 101 11.86 5.14 8.35
N PRO A 102 11.52 3.96 7.77
CA PRO A 102 11.97 3.63 6.42
C PRO A 102 11.48 4.57 5.31
N PRO A 103 10.22 5.04 5.29
CA PRO A 103 9.78 6.06 4.32
C PRO A 103 10.55 7.37 4.40
N LEU A 104 10.85 7.88 5.61
CA LEU A 104 11.64 9.10 5.78
C LEU A 104 13.06 8.92 5.23
N LEU A 105 13.70 7.79 5.54
CA LEU A 105 15.03 7.44 5.04
C LEU A 105 15.09 7.13 3.53
N LEU A 106 13.97 7.14 2.80
CA LEU A 106 14.02 7.09 1.33
C LEU A 106 14.33 8.45 0.69
N LYS A 107 14.17 9.60 1.37
CA LYS A 107 14.30 10.94 0.73
C LYS A 107 13.52 11.02 -0.60
N ILE A 108 12.20 10.86 -0.49
CA ILE A 108 11.25 10.92 -1.60
C ILE A 108 11.14 12.36 -2.12
N GLN A 109 10.76 12.49 -3.40
CA GLN A 109 10.57 13.74 -4.15
C GLN A 109 9.43 13.50 -5.17
N PRO A 110 8.70 14.54 -5.63
CA PRO A 110 7.51 14.38 -6.48
C PRO A 110 7.71 13.66 -7.83
N HIS A 111 8.94 13.54 -8.33
CA HIS A 111 9.24 12.85 -9.60
C HIS A 111 9.69 11.39 -9.44
N HIS A 112 9.91 10.90 -8.21
CA HIS A 112 10.47 9.56 -8.00
C HIS A 112 9.48 8.44 -8.33
N LYS A 113 9.97 7.41 -9.02
CA LYS A 113 9.32 6.13 -9.24
C LYS A 113 9.68 5.22 -8.07
N ILE A 114 8.67 4.81 -7.31
CA ILE A 114 8.82 4.18 -6.00
C ILE A 114 8.22 2.76 -6.06
N LEU A 115 8.96 1.77 -5.55
CA LEU A 115 8.48 0.40 -5.38
C LEU A 115 8.45 0.03 -3.89
N ASP A 116 7.29 -0.37 -3.39
CA ASP A 116 7.10 -0.95 -2.06
C ASP A 116 6.92 -2.47 -2.22
N MET A 117 7.93 -3.25 -1.81
CA MET A 117 8.04 -4.68 -2.15
C MET A 117 7.09 -5.58 -1.33
N CYS A 118 6.75 -5.16 -0.11
CA CYS A 118 5.97 -5.93 0.87
C CYS A 118 5.01 -5.00 1.64
N ALA A 119 4.13 -4.37 0.88
CA ALA A 119 3.43 -3.14 1.23
C ALA A 119 2.34 -3.30 2.31
N ALA A 120 1.62 -4.42 2.39
CA ALA A 120 0.42 -4.49 3.22
C ALA A 120 0.77 -4.64 4.72
N PRO A 121 0.09 -3.93 5.65
CA PRO A 121 -1.24 -3.31 5.50
C PRO A 121 -1.26 -1.87 4.95
N GLY A 122 -0.17 -1.36 4.38
CA GLY A 122 -0.15 -0.09 3.64
C GLY A 122 0.16 1.16 4.45
N SER A 123 0.55 1.04 5.72
CA SER A 123 0.90 2.21 6.54
C SER A 123 2.16 2.93 6.06
N LYS A 124 3.19 2.16 5.65
CA LYS A 124 4.39 2.70 5.00
C LYS A 124 4.03 3.26 3.62
N THR A 125 3.31 2.50 2.80
CA THR A 125 2.88 2.91 1.45
C THR A 125 2.10 4.24 1.44
N ALA A 126 1.20 4.43 2.41
CA ALA A 126 0.48 5.70 2.60
C ALA A 126 1.47 6.86 2.83
N GLN A 127 2.45 6.67 3.72
CA GLN A 127 3.50 7.65 3.96
C GLN A 127 4.36 7.92 2.70
N LEU A 128 4.66 6.92 1.87
CA LEU A 128 5.35 7.11 0.57
C LEU A 128 4.55 8.04 -0.36
N ILE A 129 3.22 7.86 -0.41
CA ILE A 129 2.31 8.65 -1.25
C ILE A 129 2.19 10.09 -0.72
N GLU A 130 2.08 10.27 0.59
CA GLU A 130 2.05 11.60 1.21
C GLU A 130 3.37 12.36 0.97
N MET A 131 4.51 11.67 1.00
CA MET A 131 5.82 12.26 0.67
C MET A 131 6.00 12.54 -0.83
N LEU A 132 5.31 11.80 -1.71
CA LEU A 132 5.27 12.07 -3.15
C LEU A 132 4.44 13.34 -3.45
N HIS A 133 3.34 13.55 -2.73
CA HIS A 133 2.50 14.77 -2.78
C HIS A 133 2.96 15.86 -1.79
N ALA A 134 4.24 15.90 -1.43
CA ALA A 134 4.78 16.89 -0.50
C ALA A 134 4.96 18.30 -1.11
N ASP A 135 4.84 18.43 -2.42
CA ASP A 135 4.72 19.70 -3.14
C ASP A 135 3.23 19.94 -3.45
N MET A 136 2.71 21.10 -3.02
CA MET A 136 1.29 21.45 -3.16
C MET A 136 0.99 22.26 -4.42
N ASP A 137 2.02 22.85 -5.04
CA ASP A 137 1.88 23.71 -6.22
C ASP A 137 1.85 22.88 -7.52
N VAL A 138 2.06 21.56 -7.40
CA VAL A 138 2.03 20.57 -8.48
C VAL A 138 0.84 19.62 -8.28
N PRO A 139 -0.32 19.81 -8.97
CA PRO A 139 -1.52 19.00 -8.74
C PRO A 139 -1.41 17.51 -9.15
N PHE A 140 -0.37 17.16 -9.92
CA PHE A 140 -0.02 15.79 -10.31
C PHE A 140 1.50 15.60 -10.21
N PRO A 141 2.01 14.89 -9.18
CA PRO A 141 3.40 14.45 -9.20
C PRO A 141 3.66 13.53 -10.40
N GLU A 142 4.81 13.69 -11.05
CA GLU A 142 5.28 12.85 -12.16
C GLU A 142 5.63 11.43 -11.69
N GLY A 143 6.09 11.31 -10.44
CA GLY A 143 6.41 10.05 -9.80
C GLY A 143 5.17 9.23 -9.44
N PHE A 144 5.41 8.02 -8.94
CA PHE A 144 4.34 7.09 -8.56
C PHE A 144 4.81 6.03 -7.57
N VAL A 145 3.87 5.40 -6.87
CA VAL A 145 4.12 4.26 -5.98
C VAL A 145 3.49 3.00 -6.57
N ILE A 146 4.32 1.99 -6.84
CA ILE A 146 3.88 0.61 -7.07
C ILE A 146 3.99 -0.14 -5.73
N ALA A 147 2.88 -0.70 -5.27
CA ALA A 147 2.76 -1.31 -3.95
C ALA A 147 2.41 -2.80 -4.06
N ASN A 148 3.35 -3.66 -3.72
CA ASN A 148 3.25 -5.11 -3.88
C ASN A 148 3.00 -5.83 -2.56
N ASP A 149 2.08 -6.78 -2.53
CA ASP A 149 2.04 -7.81 -1.48
C ASP A 149 1.72 -9.19 -2.09
N VAL A 150 2.23 -10.25 -1.48
CA VAL A 150 2.02 -11.62 -1.96
C VAL A 150 0.62 -12.15 -1.60
N ASP A 151 0.03 -11.67 -0.50
CA ASP A 151 -1.30 -12.08 -0.04
C ASP A 151 -2.39 -11.19 -0.65
N ASN A 152 -3.25 -11.80 -1.47
CA ASN A 152 -4.33 -11.10 -2.16
C ASN A 152 -5.39 -10.52 -1.20
N LYS A 153 -5.65 -11.12 -0.04
CA LYS A 153 -6.56 -10.54 0.97
C LYS A 153 -5.94 -9.28 1.59
N ARG A 154 -4.64 -9.34 1.90
CA ARG A 154 -3.88 -8.19 2.41
C ARG A 154 -3.74 -7.06 1.40
N CYS A 155 -3.71 -7.35 0.09
CA CYS A 155 -3.81 -6.33 -0.95
C CYS A 155 -5.08 -5.47 -0.82
N TYR A 156 -6.24 -6.05 -0.53
CA TYR A 156 -7.48 -5.25 -0.35
C TYR A 156 -7.44 -4.36 0.90
N LEU A 157 -6.79 -4.79 1.98
CA LEU A 157 -6.55 -3.95 3.16
C LEU A 157 -5.64 -2.74 2.81
N LEU A 158 -4.57 -2.99 2.06
CA LEU A 158 -3.69 -1.97 1.49
C LEU A 158 -4.45 -1.00 0.58
N VAL A 159 -5.34 -1.49 -0.29
CA VAL A 159 -6.22 -0.65 -1.13
C VAL A 159 -7.14 0.22 -0.28
N HIS A 160 -7.81 -0.33 0.73
CA HIS A 160 -8.69 0.42 1.62
C HIS A 160 -7.95 1.52 2.41
N GLN A 161 -6.73 1.24 2.86
CA GLN A 161 -5.88 2.24 3.52
C GLN A 161 -5.41 3.32 2.55
N ALA A 162 -4.89 2.95 1.38
CA ALA A 162 -4.38 3.91 0.39
C ALA A 162 -5.48 4.76 -0.26
N LYS A 163 -6.70 4.22 -0.43
CA LYS A 163 -7.83 4.95 -1.04
C LYS A 163 -8.16 6.25 -0.29
N ARG A 164 -7.93 6.32 1.03
CA ARG A 164 -8.18 7.55 1.82
C ARG A 164 -7.30 8.74 1.41
N LEU A 165 -6.17 8.48 0.76
CA LEU A 165 -5.29 9.53 0.22
C LEU A 165 -5.71 10.01 -1.18
N ASN A 166 -6.64 9.33 -1.85
CA ASN A 166 -7.18 9.70 -3.17
C ASN A 166 -6.14 9.97 -4.28
N SER A 167 -4.93 9.40 -4.17
CA SER A 167 -3.84 9.66 -5.12
C SER A 167 -4.08 8.98 -6.49
N PRO A 168 -3.96 9.70 -7.62
CA PRO A 168 -3.90 9.09 -8.96
C PRO A 168 -2.57 8.36 -9.23
N CYS A 169 -1.60 8.47 -8.32
CA CYS A 169 -0.22 8.02 -8.51
C CYS A 169 0.12 6.74 -7.71
N ILE A 170 -0.88 5.88 -7.43
CA ILE A 170 -0.69 4.53 -6.86
C ILE A 170 -1.16 3.44 -7.83
N MET A 171 -0.39 2.35 -7.90
CA MET A 171 -0.82 1.05 -8.41
C MET A 171 -0.52 -0.05 -7.39
N VAL A 172 -1.56 -0.75 -6.91
CA VAL A 172 -1.45 -1.91 -6.02
C VAL A 172 -1.39 -3.19 -6.87
N VAL A 173 -0.41 -4.04 -6.58
CA VAL A 173 -0.11 -5.27 -7.34
C VAL A 173 0.06 -6.47 -6.40
N ASN A 174 -0.13 -7.69 -6.94
CA ASN A 174 -0.12 -8.91 -6.14
C ASN A 174 0.82 -9.99 -6.71
N HIS A 175 2.09 -9.95 -6.32
CA HIS A 175 3.17 -10.83 -6.77
C HIS A 175 4.10 -11.23 -5.61
N ASP A 176 4.84 -12.34 -5.75
CA ASP A 176 5.95 -12.68 -4.85
C ASP A 176 7.10 -11.70 -5.05
N ALA A 177 7.44 -10.95 -3.98
CA ALA A 177 8.47 -9.93 -3.98
C ALA A 177 9.86 -10.45 -4.39
N SER A 178 10.13 -11.75 -4.21
CA SER A 178 11.40 -12.38 -4.59
C SER A 178 11.52 -12.66 -6.10
N CYS A 179 10.42 -12.58 -6.86
CA CYS A 179 10.42 -12.78 -8.32
C CYS A 179 9.63 -11.73 -9.12
N ILE A 180 9.09 -10.68 -8.47
CA ILE A 180 8.28 -9.60 -9.07
C ILE A 180 8.86 -9.14 -10.42
N PRO A 181 8.07 -9.12 -11.52
CA PRO A 181 8.59 -8.99 -12.87
C PRO A 181 9.19 -7.60 -13.13
N ALA A 182 10.25 -7.56 -13.95
CA ALA A 182 10.78 -6.32 -14.46
C ALA A 182 9.79 -5.74 -15.48
N LEU A 183 9.17 -4.62 -15.12
CA LEU A 183 8.12 -4.00 -15.92
C LEU A 183 8.71 -3.27 -17.13
N GLN A 184 7.90 -3.06 -18.16
CA GLN A 184 8.27 -2.31 -19.35
C GLN A 184 7.60 -0.94 -19.39
N VAL A 185 8.25 0.04 -20.01
CA VAL A 185 7.68 1.36 -20.32
C VAL A 185 8.13 1.80 -21.71
N ASP A 186 7.30 2.56 -22.41
CA ASP A 186 7.72 3.25 -23.63
C ASP A 186 8.47 4.54 -23.26
N SER A 187 9.69 4.69 -23.77
CA SER A 187 10.53 5.88 -23.66
C SER A 187 11.14 6.14 -25.05
N ASP A 188 10.98 7.36 -25.57
CA ASP A 188 11.44 7.77 -26.91
C ASP A 188 11.07 6.77 -28.04
N SER A 189 9.81 6.34 -28.01
CA SER A 189 9.22 5.33 -28.91
C SER A 189 9.90 3.95 -28.90
N LYS A 190 10.60 3.60 -27.81
CA LYS A 190 11.23 2.29 -27.57
C LYS A 190 10.73 1.71 -26.26
N LYS A 191 10.56 0.38 -26.20
CA LYS A 191 10.27 -0.33 -24.95
C LYS A 191 11.54 -0.56 -24.17
N ASP A 192 11.67 0.12 -23.04
CA ASP A 192 12.74 -0.09 -22.06
C ASP A 192 12.20 -0.78 -20.79
N VAL A 193 13.09 -1.12 -19.86
CA VAL A 193 12.77 -1.67 -18.54
C VAL A 193 12.54 -0.52 -17.56
N LEU A 194 11.41 -0.55 -16.85
CA LEU A 194 11.18 0.34 -15.72
C LEU A 194 12.18 0.00 -14.60
N LEU A 195 13.01 0.98 -14.25
CA LEU A 195 13.77 1.02 -13.02
C LEU A 195 13.20 2.09 -12.09
N TYR A 196 13.37 1.89 -10.79
CA TYR A 196 12.79 2.72 -9.74
C TYR A 196 13.88 3.56 -9.07
N ASP A 197 13.59 4.83 -8.81
CA ASP A 197 14.52 5.72 -8.11
C ASP A 197 14.60 5.38 -6.61
N ARG A 198 13.53 4.78 -6.07
CA ARG A 198 13.37 4.41 -4.66
C ARG A 198 12.74 3.03 -4.51
N VAL A 199 13.30 2.20 -3.64
CA VAL A 199 12.75 0.86 -3.32
C VAL A 199 12.67 0.68 -1.79
N LEU A 200 11.50 0.28 -1.30
CA LEU A 200 11.28 -0.12 0.09
C LEU A 200 11.25 -1.65 0.19
N CYS A 201 12.15 -2.21 0.98
CA CYS A 201 12.24 -3.62 1.32
C CYS A 201 11.98 -3.82 2.82
N ASP A 202 10.74 -3.56 3.24
CA ASP A 202 10.26 -3.89 4.59
C ASP A 202 9.88 -5.39 4.63
N VAL A 203 10.88 -6.25 4.80
CA VAL A 203 10.75 -7.69 4.50
C VAL A 203 10.06 -8.48 5.61
N PRO A 204 9.39 -9.60 5.30
CA PRO A 204 8.86 -10.52 6.30
C PRO A 204 9.95 -10.99 7.26
N CYS A 205 9.67 -10.89 8.56
CA CYS A 205 10.63 -11.00 9.66
C CYS A 205 10.07 -11.87 10.79
N SER A 206 10.94 -12.49 11.63
CA SER A 206 10.49 -13.33 12.75
C SER A 206 9.76 -12.53 13.85
N GLY A 207 9.99 -11.22 13.92
CA GLY A 207 9.14 -10.28 14.66
C GLY A 207 9.46 -10.13 16.14
N ASP A 208 10.64 -10.56 16.60
CA ASP A 208 11.14 -10.37 17.97
C ASP A 208 11.20 -8.89 18.41
N GLY A 209 11.43 -7.95 17.48
CA GLY A 209 11.29 -6.52 17.74
C GLY A 209 9.87 -6.08 18.12
N THR A 210 8.85 -6.88 17.82
CA THR A 210 7.42 -6.56 18.03
C THR A 210 6.83 -7.13 19.33
N MET A 211 7.63 -7.78 20.18
CA MET A 211 7.19 -8.43 21.44
C MET A 211 6.31 -7.58 22.37
N ARG A 212 6.46 -6.25 22.35
CA ARG A 212 5.65 -5.27 23.12
C ARG A 212 4.24 -5.02 22.59
N LYS A 213 3.98 -5.45 21.35
CA LYS A 213 2.80 -5.14 20.53
C LYS A 213 2.04 -6.41 20.15
N ASN A 214 2.78 -7.48 19.83
CA ASN A 214 2.24 -8.79 19.53
C ASN A 214 2.72 -9.79 20.60
N ILE A 215 1.87 -10.04 21.61
CA ILE A 215 2.26 -10.83 22.78
C ILE A 215 2.47 -12.31 22.44
N ASP A 216 1.91 -12.80 21.32
CA ASP A 216 2.10 -14.16 20.83
C ASP A 216 3.54 -14.46 20.41
N VAL A 217 4.34 -13.44 20.05
CA VAL A 217 5.76 -13.60 19.68
C VAL A 217 6.53 -14.25 20.82
N TRP A 218 6.23 -13.92 22.08
CA TRP A 218 6.84 -14.56 23.26
C TRP A 218 6.59 -16.07 23.36
N LYS A 219 5.55 -16.59 22.71
CA LYS A 219 5.16 -18.01 22.73
C LYS A 219 5.51 -18.76 21.44
N LYS A 220 5.60 -18.04 20.32
CA LYS A 220 5.72 -18.61 18.96
C LYS A 220 7.09 -18.42 18.31
N TRP A 221 7.93 -17.52 18.82
CA TRP A 221 9.25 -17.25 18.26
C TRP A 221 10.27 -18.34 18.68
N THR A 222 10.96 -18.91 17.69
CA THR A 222 12.16 -19.72 17.88
C THR A 222 13.25 -19.26 16.91
N THR A 223 14.50 -19.61 17.18
CA THR A 223 15.63 -19.36 16.27
C THR A 223 15.46 -20.02 14.90
N SER A 224 14.64 -21.08 14.82
CA SER A 224 14.24 -21.73 13.58
C SER A 224 13.53 -20.74 12.63
N ASN A 225 12.77 -19.76 13.14
CA ASN A 225 12.07 -18.79 12.29
C ASN A 225 13.05 -17.91 11.48
N SER A 226 14.10 -17.38 12.10
CA SER A 226 15.05 -16.48 11.43
C SER A 226 15.91 -17.20 10.40
N LEU A 227 16.32 -18.44 10.69
CA LEU A 227 17.07 -19.30 9.77
C LEU A 227 16.29 -19.56 8.46
N HIS A 228 14.99 -19.87 8.57
CA HIS A 228 14.14 -20.08 7.39
C HIS A 228 13.87 -18.79 6.60
N LEU A 229 13.79 -17.64 7.28
CA LEU A 229 13.48 -16.34 6.64
C LEU A 229 14.67 -15.70 5.92
N HIS A 230 15.89 -15.80 6.44
CA HIS A 230 17.12 -15.24 5.84
C HIS A 230 17.22 -15.53 4.33
N GLY A 231 16.97 -16.78 3.93
CA GLY A 231 17.03 -17.20 2.54
C GLY A 231 15.96 -16.59 1.63
N LEU A 232 14.83 -16.13 2.17
CA LEU A 232 13.78 -15.37 1.47
C LEU A 232 14.12 -13.87 1.46
N GLN A 233 14.46 -13.31 2.61
CA GLN A 233 14.84 -11.91 2.81
C GLN A 233 15.95 -11.49 1.84
N LEU A 234 17.01 -12.31 1.73
CA LEU A 234 18.10 -12.06 0.78
C LEU A 234 17.65 -12.10 -0.68
N ARG A 235 16.68 -12.95 -1.07
CA ARG A 235 16.14 -12.94 -2.44
C ARG A 235 15.31 -11.68 -2.71
N ILE A 236 14.50 -11.24 -1.74
CA ILE A 236 13.70 -10.01 -1.87
C ILE A 236 14.64 -8.80 -1.97
N ALA A 237 15.69 -8.71 -1.15
CA ALA A 237 16.65 -7.62 -1.20
C ALA A 237 17.49 -7.62 -2.50
N VAL A 238 17.93 -8.80 -2.97
CA VAL A 238 18.54 -8.97 -4.30
C VAL A 238 17.60 -8.49 -5.40
N ARG A 239 16.31 -8.86 -5.34
CA ARG A 239 15.33 -8.45 -6.35
C ARG A 239 15.04 -6.94 -6.29
N GLY A 240 15.03 -6.34 -5.11
CA GLY A 240 14.91 -4.90 -4.89
C GLY A 240 16.03 -4.12 -5.59
N VAL A 241 17.30 -4.49 -5.39
CA VAL A 241 18.44 -3.82 -6.08
C VAL A 241 18.51 -4.13 -7.57
N GLU A 242 17.87 -5.20 -8.06
CA GLU A 242 17.67 -5.42 -9.49
C GLU A 242 16.66 -4.44 -10.10
N GLN A 243 15.60 -4.07 -9.37
CA GLN A 243 14.60 -3.07 -9.79
C GLN A 243 15.09 -1.62 -9.62
N LEU A 244 16.01 -1.37 -8.68
CA LEU A 244 16.53 -0.04 -8.40
C LEU A 244 17.35 0.54 -9.57
N ALA A 245 17.18 1.82 -9.88
CA ALA A 245 18.01 2.57 -10.82
C ALA A 245 19.45 2.76 -10.29
N VAL A 246 20.41 3.02 -11.19
CA VAL A 246 21.74 3.49 -10.77
C VAL A 246 21.61 4.93 -10.27
N GLY A 247 22.18 5.23 -9.11
CA GLY A 247 21.91 6.45 -8.33
C GLY A 247 20.68 6.35 -7.41
N GLY A 248 19.88 5.28 -7.50
CA GLY A 248 18.72 5.06 -6.64
C GLY A 248 19.08 4.71 -5.20
N ARG A 249 18.15 4.99 -4.27
CA ARG A 249 18.24 4.67 -2.83
C ARG A 249 17.23 3.58 -2.48
N MET A 250 17.70 2.45 -1.93
CA MET A 250 16.85 1.42 -1.35
C MET A 250 16.94 1.48 0.17
N VAL A 251 15.82 1.28 0.86
CA VAL A 251 15.81 1.05 2.30
C VAL A 251 15.36 -0.37 2.56
N TYR A 252 16.22 -1.16 3.19
CA TYR A 252 15.89 -2.46 3.76
C TYR A 252 15.52 -2.27 5.23
N SER A 253 14.43 -2.88 5.69
CA SER A 253 14.05 -2.87 7.09
C SER A 253 13.45 -4.18 7.56
N THR A 254 13.65 -4.49 8.83
CA THR A 254 13.03 -5.64 9.51
C THR A 254 12.37 -5.20 10.81
N CYS A 255 11.38 -5.99 11.22
CA CYS A 255 10.78 -5.97 12.55
C CYS A 255 11.53 -6.87 13.56
N SER A 256 12.79 -7.20 13.26
CA SER A 256 13.64 -8.08 14.06
C SER A 256 14.72 -7.29 14.80
N LEU A 257 15.41 -7.96 15.73
CA LEU A 257 16.70 -7.56 16.26
C LEU A 257 17.78 -8.64 16.01
N ASN A 258 17.49 -9.68 15.22
CA ASN A 258 18.38 -10.82 14.97
C ASN A 258 19.37 -10.54 13.81
N PRO A 259 20.70 -10.54 14.04
CA PRO A 259 21.70 -10.33 12.99
C PRO A 259 21.58 -11.23 11.76
N ILE A 260 20.96 -12.41 11.90
CA ILE A 260 20.71 -13.35 10.79
C ILE A 260 19.70 -12.79 9.77
N GLU A 261 18.74 -11.98 10.22
CA GLU A 261 17.74 -11.30 9.36
C GLU A 261 18.19 -9.88 8.97
N ASP A 262 19.12 -9.33 9.75
CA ASP A 262 19.60 -7.96 9.66
C ASP A 262 20.96 -7.89 8.90
N GLU A 263 22.10 -7.73 9.60
CA GLU A 263 23.40 -7.49 8.97
C GLU A 263 23.90 -8.67 8.13
N ALA A 264 23.50 -9.91 8.40
CA ALA A 264 23.87 -11.05 7.56
C ALA A 264 23.26 -10.96 6.16
N VAL A 265 22.02 -10.46 6.04
CA VAL A 265 21.37 -10.22 4.75
C VAL A 265 22.03 -9.06 4.01
N ILE A 266 22.35 -7.99 4.73
CA ILE A 266 23.04 -6.81 4.17
C ILE A 266 24.46 -7.16 3.70
N ALA A 267 25.26 -7.85 4.52
CA ALA A 267 26.62 -8.23 4.19
C ALA A 267 26.67 -9.19 2.99
N ALA A 268 25.75 -10.17 2.92
CA ALA A 268 25.64 -11.07 1.78
C ALA A 268 25.22 -10.33 0.48
N LEU A 269 24.38 -9.30 0.59
CA LEU A 269 23.98 -8.46 -0.54
C LEU A 269 25.12 -7.55 -1.03
N LEU A 270 25.85 -6.92 -0.10
CA LEU A 270 27.03 -6.09 -0.39
C LEU A 270 28.15 -6.93 -1.03
N GLU A 271 28.45 -8.11 -0.48
CA GLU A 271 29.44 -9.04 -1.03
C GLU A 271 29.10 -9.43 -2.48
N LYS A 272 27.84 -9.83 -2.73
CA LYS A 272 27.38 -10.17 -4.08
C LYS A 272 27.43 -8.98 -5.05
N SER A 273 27.46 -7.75 -4.55
CA SER A 273 27.42 -6.54 -5.38
C SER A 273 28.75 -6.19 -6.06
N GLU A 274 29.87 -6.75 -5.62
CA GLU A 274 31.23 -6.40 -6.13
C GLU A 274 31.51 -4.88 -6.10
N GLY A 275 30.96 -4.15 -5.12
CA GLY A 275 31.07 -2.68 -4.99
C GLY A 275 30.06 -1.88 -5.81
N ALA A 276 29.12 -2.52 -6.52
CA ALA A 276 28.04 -1.82 -7.22
C ALA A 276 26.97 -1.23 -6.27
N LEU A 277 27.00 -1.59 -4.99
CA LEU A 277 26.07 -1.17 -3.94
C LEU A 277 26.86 -0.80 -2.67
N GLU A 278 26.51 0.31 -2.04
CA GLU A 278 27.13 0.80 -0.80
C GLU A 278 26.09 1.04 0.29
N LEU A 279 26.48 0.90 1.57
CA LEU A 279 25.72 1.45 2.70
C LEU A 279 25.92 2.96 2.80
N ASP A 280 24.81 3.69 2.81
CA ASP A 280 24.73 5.14 2.92
C ASP A 280 24.64 5.56 4.39
N ASP A 281 25.22 6.71 4.75
CA ASP A 281 25.18 7.21 6.13
C ASP A 281 23.88 8.00 6.35
N ALA A 282 22.95 7.39 7.06
CA ALA A 282 21.65 7.96 7.39
C ALA A 282 21.60 8.68 8.76
N SER A 283 22.73 8.80 9.47
CA SER A 283 22.79 9.40 10.81
C SER A 283 22.23 10.83 10.88
N ALA A 284 22.48 11.64 9.85
CA ALA A 284 22.01 13.01 9.73
C ALA A 284 20.56 13.15 9.23
N ASP A 285 19.93 12.07 8.74
CA ASP A 285 18.62 12.13 8.09
C ASP A 285 17.45 12.23 9.09
N LEU A 286 17.66 11.79 10.35
CA LEU A 286 16.65 11.78 11.42
C LEU A 286 17.26 12.32 12.73
N PRO A 287 17.52 13.64 12.83
CA PRO A 287 18.06 14.24 14.04
C PRO A 287 17.16 13.95 15.25
N GLY A 288 17.76 13.49 16.36
CA GLY A 288 17.02 13.10 17.57
C GLY A 288 16.54 11.65 17.61
N LEU A 289 16.77 10.83 16.58
CA LEU A 289 16.55 9.38 16.64
C LEU A 289 17.72 8.70 17.38
N LYS A 290 17.42 7.87 18.38
CA LYS A 290 18.42 7.09 19.12
C LYS A 290 18.46 5.64 18.65
N TYR A 291 19.55 5.24 18.03
CA TYR A 291 19.82 3.89 17.54
C TYR A 291 21.20 3.42 18.01
N MET A 292 21.48 2.11 17.95
CA MET A 292 22.85 1.60 17.95
C MET A 292 23.32 1.39 16.49
N PRO A 293 24.62 1.52 16.20
CA PRO A 293 25.18 1.07 14.93
C PRO A 293 24.95 -0.44 14.73
N GLY A 294 25.02 -0.89 13.48
CA GLY A 294 24.98 -2.31 13.13
C GLY A 294 26.17 -3.09 13.68
N VAL A 295 25.97 -4.39 13.89
CA VAL A 295 26.98 -5.29 14.43
C VAL A 295 27.83 -5.94 13.33
N THR A 296 29.13 -6.02 13.55
CA THR A 296 30.11 -6.67 12.65
C THR A 296 30.45 -8.10 13.04
N SER A 297 29.95 -8.57 14.18
CA SER A 297 30.21 -9.91 14.74
C SER A 297 28.98 -10.42 15.49
N TRP A 298 28.58 -11.65 15.20
CA TRP A 298 27.46 -12.35 15.81
C TRP A 298 27.71 -13.87 15.80
N LYS A 299 26.87 -14.61 16.51
CA LYS A 299 26.86 -16.09 16.51
C LYS A 299 25.47 -16.60 16.16
N LEU A 300 25.40 -17.79 15.60
CA LEU A 300 24.17 -18.46 15.22
C LEU A 300 23.79 -19.47 16.30
N MET A 301 22.55 -19.43 16.79
CA MET A 301 22.00 -20.44 17.70
C MET A 301 20.93 -21.28 16.99
N THR A 302 20.93 -22.59 17.20
CA THR A 302 19.84 -23.48 16.73
C THR A 302 18.66 -23.50 17.71
N GLU A 303 17.62 -24.25 17.38
CA GLU A 303 16.43 -24.42 18.21
C GLU A 303 16.73 -25.24 19.47
N GLU A 304 17.70 -26.13 19.40
CA GLU A 304 18.22 -26.94 20.51
C GLU A 304 19.25 -26.21 21.38
N GLY A 305 19.43 -24.89 21.18
CA GLY A 305 20.36 -24.06 21.96
C GLY A 305 21.84 -24.22 21.61
N GLN A 306 22.18 -24.96 20.55
CA GLN A 306 23.57 -25.11 20.12
C GLN A 306 24.06 -23.85 19.39
N TRP A 307 25.21 -23.34 19.78
CA TRP A 307 25.84 -22.16 19.18
C TRP A 307 26.93 -22.53 18.16
N TYR A 308 26.96 -21.81 17.04
CA TYR A 308 27.99 -21.84 16.02
C TYR A 308 28.56 -20.42 15.82
N SER A 309 29.89 -20.33 15.74
CA SER A 309 30.65 -19.12 15.48
C SER A 309 31.17 -19.07 14.03
N ASP A 310 31.34 -20.23 13.38
CA ASP A 310 31.77 -20.33 11.98
C ASP A 310 30.97 -21.39 11.20
N TRP A 311 30.80 -21.19 9.89
CA TRP A 311 30.25 -22.19 8.97
C TRP A 311 30.99 -23.54 9.03
N SER A 312 32.30 -23.55 9.26
CA SER A 312 33.09 -24.80 9.37
C SER A 312 32.71 -25.68 10.56
N GLU A 313 32.04 -25.12 11.57
CA GLU A 313 31.57 -25.86 12.74
C GLU A 313 30.21 -26.56 12.47
N VAL A 314 29.49 -26.15 11.42
CA VAL A 314 28.12 -26.60 11.14
C VAL A 314 28.11 -28.03 10.57
N PRO A 315 27.42 -29.00 11.20
CA PRO A 315 27.30 -30.37 10.68
C PRO A 315 26.62 -30.42 9.31
N LYS A 316 27.10 -31.30 8.43
CA LYS A 316 26.57 -31.48 7.06
C LYS A 316 25.05 -31.70 6.99
N SER A 317 24.46 -32.33 8.02
CA SER A 317 23.01 -32.53 8.14
C SER A 317 22.19 -31.24 8.26
N ARG A 318 22.80 -30.11 8.69
CA ARG A 318 22.12 -28.81 8.80
C ARG A 318 22.41 -27.86 7.63
N HIS A 319 23.18 -28.26 6.62
CA HIS A 319 23.61 -27.39 5.49
C HIS A 319 22.46 -26.97 4.55
N THR A 320 21.26 -27.54 4.72
CA THR A 320 20.02 -27.12 4.03
C THR A 320 19.34 -25.93 4.71
N GLN A 321 19.40 -25.89 6.06
CA GLN A 321 18.80 -24.85 6.91
C GLN A 321 19.78 -23.69 7.11
N ILE A 322 20.97 -24.00 7.62
CA ILE A 322 22.03 -23.05 7.92
C ILE A 322 22.86 -22.84 6.64
N ARG A 323 23.31 -21.60 6.39
CA ARG A 323 24.05 -21.21 5.17
C ARG A 323 25.29 -20.38 5.51
N PRO A 324 26.34 -20.38 4.67
CA PRO A 324 27.52 -19.53 4.87
C PRO A 324 27.18 -18.04 5.02
N SER A 325 26.16 -17.56 4.30
CA SER A 325 25.69 -16.17 4.33
C SER A 325 25.06 -15.73 5.66
N MET A 326 24.83 -16.64 6.60
CA MET A 326 24.31 -16.32 7.94
C MET A 326 25.40 -15.96 8.96
N PHE A 327 26.68 -16.11 8.59
CA PHE A 327 27.83 -15.86 9.47
C PHE A 327 28.50 -14.50 9.15
N PRO A 328 29.26 -13.91 10.09
CA PRO A 328 30.01 -12.69 9.85
C PRO A 328 30.99 -12.81 8.65
N PRO A 329 31.19 -11.75 7.85
CA PRO A 329 32.17 -11.74 6.78
C PRO A 329 33.59 -11.98 7.29
N LYS A 330 34.36 -12.81 6.59
CA LYS A 330 35.76 -13.11 6.94
C LYS A 330 36.72 -12.07 6.33
N GLY A 331 37.69 -11.65 7.12
CA GLY A 331 38.74 -10.68 6.75
C GLY A 331 38.44 -9.26 7.24
N PRO A 332 39.32 -8.61 8.03
CA PRO A 332 39.02 -7.32 8.65
C PRO A 332 38.85 -6.19 7.63
N GLU A 333 39.64 -6.19 6.55
CA GLU A 333 39.53 -5.22 5.45
C GLU A 333 38.16 -5.30 4.75
N LYS A 334 37.66 -6.52 4.55
CA LYS A 334 36.34 -6.78 3.95
C LYS A 334 35.23 -6.25 4.84
N VAL A 335 35.27 -6.57 6.14
CA VAL A 335 34.30 -6.05 7.13
C VAL A 335 34.33 -4.51 7.18
N ALA A 336 35.52 -3.90 7.18
CA ALA A 336 35.67 -2.44 7.18
C ALA A 336 35.09 -1.80 5.90
N SER A 337 35.32 -2.41 4.73
CA SER A 337 34.79 -1.91 3.45
C SER A 337 33.26 -2.00 3.31
N MET A 338 32.61 -2.89 4.08
CA MET A 338 31.15 -3.03 4.06
C MET A 338 30.41 -1.95 4.84
N HIS A 339 31.08 -1.27 5.78
CA HIS A 339 30.48 -0.21 6.60
C HIS A 339 29.19 -0.61 7.35
N LEU A 340 29.14 -1.83 7.90
CA LEU A 340 27.96 -2.36 8.61
C LEU A 340 27.55 -1.51 9.83
N GLU A 341 28.46 -0.70 10.39
CA GLU A 341 28.17 0.27 11.44
C GLU A 341 27.17 1.36 11.02
N ARG A 342 26.96 1.59 9.71
CA ARG A 342 25.96 2.52 9.18
C ARG A 342 24.52 1.99 9.24
N CYS A 343 24.34 0.69 9.47
CA CYS A 343 23.02 0.12 9.74
C CYS A 343 22.49 0.63 11.09
N MET A 344 21.17 0.78 11.21
CA MET A 344 20.52 1.40 12.35
C MET A 344 19.69 0.37 13.14
N ARG A 345 20.11 0.07 14.37
CA ARG A 345 19.37 -0.78 15.32
C ARG A 345 18.59 0.08 16.30
N ILE A 346 17.28 0.21 16.12
CA ILE A 346 16.41 0.94 17.04
C ILE A 346 16.00 -0.02 18.16
N LEU A 347 16.42 0.28 19.39
CA LEU A 347 16.16 -0.56 20.56
C LEU A 347 14.99 0.01 21.40
N PRO A 348 14.04 -0.83 21.86
CA PRO A 348 12.83 -0.38 22.55
C PRO A 348 13.06 0.59 23.71
N HIS A 349 14.13 0.38 24.47
CA HIS A 349 14.45 1.12 25.69
C HIS A 349 15.14 2.47 25.45
N HIS A 350 15.52 2.82 24.21
CA HIS A 350 16.16 4.11 23.92
C HIS A 350 15.18 5.29 23.92
N GLN A 351 13.97 5.09 23.36
CA GLN A 351 12.93 6.12 23.18
C GLN A 351 11.50 5.56 23.40
N ASN A 352 11.35 4.48 24.17
CA ASN A 352 10.08 3.81 24.46
C ASN A 352 9.33 3.36 23.17
N THR A 353 10.04 2.66 22.29
CA THR A 353 9.55 2.22 20.96
C THR A 353 9.39 0.69 20.85
N GLY A 354 9.04 0.21 19.66
CA GLY A 354 9.32 -1.18 19.25
C GLY A 354 10.82 -1.38 18.95
N GLY A 355 11.22 -2.63 18.72
CA GLY A 355 12.53 -2.99 18.17
C GLY A 355 12.48 -3.05 16.65
N PHE A 356 13.51 -2.55 15.99
CA PHE A 356 13.51 -2.41 14.52
C PHE A 356 14.93 -2.29 13.96
N PHE A 357 15.14 -2.81 12.75
CA PHE A 357 16.39 -2.66 12.00
C PHE A 357 16.15 -1.90 10.69
N VAL A 358 17.07 -1.01 10.32
CA VAL A 358 17.05 -0.31 9.04
C VAL A 358 18.45 -0.20 8.45
N ALA A 359 18.57 -0.46 7.15
CA ALA A 359 19.80 -0.28 6.37
C ALA A 359 19.49 0.48 5.08
N VAL A 360 20.26 1.54 4.82
CA VAL A 360 20.05 2.43 3.66
C VAL A 360 21.16 2.16 2.64
N LEU A 361 20.77 1.81 1.42
CA LEU A 361 21.66 1.30 0.39
C LEU A 361 21.55 2.16 -0.88
N VAL A 362 22.69 2.54 -1.46
CA VAL A 362 22.75 3.32 -2.71
C VAL A 362 23.49 2.53 -3.78
N LYS A 363 22.87 2.40 -4.96
CA LYS A 363 23.42 1.63 -6.09
C LYS A 363 24.27 2.52 -6.99
N LYS A 364 25.59 2.35 -6.93
CA LYS A 364 26.56 3.16 -7.70
C LYS A 364 26.75 2.68 -9.14
N ALA A 365 26.51 1.40 -9.41
CA ALA A 365 26.71 0.80 -10.72
C ALA A 365 25.63 -0.25 -11.05
N PRO A 366 25.52 -0.71 -12.31
CA PRO A 366 24.72 -1.89 -12.64
C PRO A 366 25.23 -3.13 -11.88
N MET A 367 24.33 -3.89 -11.26
CA MET A 367 24.71 -5.08 -10.48
C MET A 367 25.50 -6.07 -11.35
N PRO A 368 26.57 -6.71 -10.85
CA PRO A 368 27.45 -7.54 -11.68
C PRO A 368 26.70 -8.72 -12.32
N TRP A 369 25.72 -9.29 -11.60
CA TRP A 369 24.88 -10.37 -12.09
C TRP A 369 23.80 -9.95 -13.11
N ASN A 370 23.62 -8.65 -13.38
CA ASN A 370 22.73 -8.16 -14.45
C ASN A 370 23.42 -8.13 -15.83
N LYS A 371 24.73 -8.42 -15.90
CA LYS A 371 25.52 -8.44 -17.15
C LYS A 371 25.02 -9.55 -18.08
N ARG A 372 24.11 -9.23 -19.00
CA ARG A 372 23.80 -10.10 -20.15
C ARG A 372 25.05 -10.24 -21.01
N HIS A 373 25.59 -11.45 -21.14
CA HIS A 373 26.55 -11.75 -22.20
C HIS A 373 25.94 -11.37 -23.57
N PRO A 374 26.64 -10.62 -24.42
CA PRO A 374 26.13 -10.29 -25.75
C PRO A 374 25.83 -11.57 -26.54
N LYS A 375 24.58 -11.75 -26.97
CA LYS A 375 24.29 -12.72 -28.03
C LYS A 375 24.99 -12.21 -29.28
N LEU A 376 26.06 -12.91 -29.70
CA LEU A 376 26.74 -12.66 -30.96
C LEU A 376 25.70 -12.59 -32.08
N ARG A 377 25.49 -11.39 -32.64
CA ARG A 377 24.72 -11.24 -33.86
C ARG A 377 25.57 -11.83 -34.98
N LYS A 378 25.15 -12.99 -35.47
CA LYS A 378 25.73 -13.58 -36.67
C LYS A 378 25.14 -12.83 -37.85
N ASP A 379 25.82 -11.77 -38.27
CA ASP A 379 25.34 -10.88 -39.32
C ASP A 379 25.24 -11.62 -40.67
N PHE A 380 24.03 -12.06 -40.99
CA PHE A 380 23.68 -12.49 -42.34
C PHE A 380 23.46 -11.25 -43.22
N SER A 381 24.55 -10.62 -43.63
CA SER A 381 24.53 -9.56 -44.64
C SER A 381 24.10 -10.14 -46.00
N SER A 382 22.88 -9.83 -46.42
CA SER A 382 22.39 -10.16 -47.77
C SER A 382 23.09 -9.29 -48.82
N SER A 383 24.06 -9.86 -49.54
CA SER A 383 24.67 -9.25 -50.72
C SER A 383 24.35 -10.06 -51.97
N SER A 384 23.80 -9.43 -53.00
CA SER A 384 23.48 -10.03 -54.30
C SER A 384 24.22 -9.32 -55.45
N ALA A 385 24.51 -10.08 -56.51
CA ALA A 385 25.38 -9.74 -57.65
C ALA A 385 26.88 -9.52 -57.27
N ALA A 386 27.86 -9.89 -58.11
CA ALA A 386 27.81 -10.23 -59.53
C ALA A 386 28.58 -11.52 -59.90
N LEU A 387 28.52 -11.90 -61.18
CA LEU A 387 29.12 -13.11 -61.77
C LEU A 387 30.58 -12.89 -62.23
N THR A 388 31.44 -13.92 -62.16
CA THR A 388 32.17 -14.48 -63.33
C THR A 388 33.11 -15.65 -62.99
N GLY A 389 33.02 -16.75 -63.77
CA GLY A 389 34.14 -17.61 -64.20
C GLY A 389 34.83 -18.59 -63.22
N GLY A 390 34.97 -19.86 -63.61
CA GLY A 390 36.04 -20.75 -63.08
C GLY A 390 35.65 -22.19 -62.70
N SER A 391 35.82 -23.12 -63.65
CA SER A 391 35.61 -24.59 -63.58
C SER A 391 36.39 -25.35 -62.47
N PRO A 392 36.09 -26.66 -62.21
CA PRO A 392 36.25 -27.28 -60.88
C PRO A 392 37.48 -28.21 -60.71
N VAL A 393 37.77 -28.55 -59.44
CA VAL A 393 38.63 -29.69 -59.03
C VAL A 393 37.99 -30.42 -57.83
N THR A 394 38.11 -31.74 -57.77
CA THR A 394 37.59 -32.64 -56.72
C THR A 394 38.56 -32.81 -55.53
N PRO A 395 38.07 -33.04 -54.29
CA PRO A 395 38.91 -33.23 -53.09
C PRO A 395 39.14 -34.72 -52.71
N SER A 396 39.87 -34.92 -51.59
CA SER A 396 40.14 -36.17 -50.83
C SER A 396 41.28 -37.08 -51.34
N PRO A 397 41.91 -37.92 -50.47
CA PRO A 397 41.63 -38.21 -49.05
C PRO A 397 42.82 -37.93 -48.07
N GLU A 398 42.82 -38.60 -46.90
CA GLU A 398 43.85 -38.64 -45.82
C GLU A 398 43.83 -37.40 -44.87
N ASP A 399 43.35 -37.41 -43.62
CA ASP A 399 43.42 -38.47 -42.58
C ASP A 399 42.27 -38.40 -41.54
N THR A 400 41.80 -39.57 -41.08
CA THR A 400 41.03 -39.81 -39.83
C THR A 400 40.99 -41.34 -39.62
N PRO A 401 41.17 -41.88 -38.40
CA PRO A 401 40.11 -41.93 -37.36
C PRO A 401 40.72 -41.67 -35.94
N GLN A 402 40.15 -41.95 -34.75
CA GLN A 402 39.02 -42.78 -34.29
C GLN A 402 38.31 -42.14 -33.08
N LEU A 403 37.08 -42.57 -32.79
CA LEU A 403 36.41 -42.37 -31.50
C LEU A 403 35.34 -43.49 -31.30
N LEU A 404 35.51 -44.31 -30.25
CA LEU A 404 34.69 -45.44 -29.71
C LEU A 404 35.67 -46.33 -28.90
N SER A 405 35.34 -47.08 -27.83
CA SER A 405 34.06 -47.34 -27.11
C SER A 405 34.32 -47.88 -25.67
N GLU A 406 33.26 -48.07 -24.86
CA GLU A 406 33.03 -49.20 -23.89
C GLU A 406 34.02 -49.46 -22.69
N GLU A 407 33.67 -50.06 -21.52
CA GLU A 407 32.38 -50.46 -20.88
C GLU A 407 32.54 -50.75 -19.34
N ALA A 408 31.44 -51.23 -18.68
CA ALA A 408 31.34 -51.96 -17.39
C ALA A 408 31.58 -51.17 -16.05
N ASP A 409 30.99 -51.45 -14.88
CA ASP A 409 30.04 -52.48 -14.32
C ASP A 409 29.36 -51.87 -13.04
N GLY A 410 28.28 -52.34 -12.36
CA GLY A 410 27.33 -53.46 -12.51
C GLY A 410 26.41 -53.64 -11.25
N GLY A 411 25.49 -54.62 -11.25
CA GLY A 411 24.73 -55.13 -10.06
C GLY A 411 23.45 -54.37 -9.65
N LEU A 412 22.23 -54.76 -10.09
CA LEU A 412 21.33 -55.84 -9.58
C LEU A 412 20.44 -55.47 -8.35
N PRO A 413 19.18 -55.98 -8.19
CA PRO A 413 18.34 -56.78 -9.11
C PRO A 413 16.88 -56.27 -9.28
N GLU A 414 16.06 -57.05 -10.00
CA GLU A 414 14.60 -56.90 -10.28
C GLU A 414 13.73 -57.49 -9.11
N GLU A 415 12.39 -57.66 -9.10
CA GLU A 415 11.39 -57.90 -10.18
C GLU A 415 9.93 -57.52 -9.75
N THR A 416 8.89 -58.09 -10.40
CA THR A 416 7.48 -57.63 -10.45
C THR A 416 6.55 -58.26 -9.36
N VAL A 417 5.22 -58.03 -9.28
CA VAL A 417 4.14 -58.66 -10.09
C VAL A 417 2.74 -58.01 -9.81
N ASP A 418 1.92 -57.90 -10.86
CA ASP A 418 0.44 -57.80 -11.03
C ASP A 418 -0.57 -57.27 -9.97
N GLY A 419 -1.66 -56.67 -10.50
CA GLY A 419 -2.97 -56.52 -9.84
C GLY A 419 -3.97 -55.67 -10.65
N ALA A 420 -5.13 -56.22 -11.07
CA ALA A 420 -6.04 -55.56 -12.03
C ALA A 420 -7.54 -55.57 -11.64
N ALA A 421 -8.23 -54.46 -11.95
CA ALA A 421 -9.69 -54.30 -12.12
C ALA A 421 -9.90 -53.03 -12.99
N GLN A 422 -10.53 -53.10 -14.18
CA GLN A 422 -11.97 -53.19 -14.43
C GLN A 422 -12.82 -52.12 -13.73
N HIS A 423 -13.88 -51.53 -14.30
CA HIS A 423 -14.41 -51.29 -15.64
C HIS A 423 -15.83 -50.74 -15.36
N GLU A 424 -16.23 -49.58 -15.89
CA GLU A 424 -17.58 -49.34 -16.44
C GLU A 424 -17.78 -47.91 -16.94
N ALA A 425 -18.62 -47.75 -17.96
CA ALA A 425 -19.01 -46.47 -18.54
C ALA A 425 -20.36 -46.59 -19.26
N LEU A 426 -21.21 -45.57 -19.15
CA LEU A 426 -22.45 -45.40 -19.92
C LEU A 426 -22.49 -43.95 -20.44
N HIS A 427 -22.18 -43.72 -21.73
CA HIS A 427 -23.03 -43.83 -22.92
C HIS A 427 -24.05 -42.69 -23.10
N GLY A 428 -23.93 -41.96 -24.22
CA GLY A 428 -24.79 -40.79 -24.53
C GLY A 428 -24.47 -40.05 -25.83
N ALA A 429 -24.20 -40.76 -26.93
CA ALA A 429 -24.12 -40.19 -28.29
C ALA A 429 -25.32 -40.69 -29.12
N PRO A 430 -25.81 -39.97 -30.16
CA PRO A 430 -25.13 -40.06 -31.47
C PRO A 430 -25.26 -38.84 -32.43
N LYS A 431 -24.28 -38.65 -33.33
CA LYS A 431 -24.44 -38.89 -34.79
C LYS A 431 -23.21 -38.48 -35.61
N GLU A 432 -23.01 -39.22 -36.70
CA GLU A 432 -22.01 -39.01 -37.76
C GLU A 432 -22.63 -38.08 -38.87
N ALA A 433 -21.97 -37.70 -39.97
CA ALA A 433 -20.71 -38.13 -40.58
C ALA A 433 -20.08 -37.02 -41.44
N GLY A 434 -18.81 -37.19 -41.84
CA GLY A 434 -18.14 -36.37 -42.85
C GLY A 434 -16.63 -36.62 -42.89
N ALA A 435 -16.11 -37.20 -43.96
CA ALA A 435 -14.70 -37.63 -44.07
C ALA A 435 -14.00 -37.03 -45.30
N GLY A 436 -12.69 -36.77 -45.17
CA GLY A 436 -11.78 -36.48 -46.30
C GLY A 436 -10.65 -35.49 -45.97
N GLY A 437 -9.40 -35.90 -46.21
CA GLY A 437 -8.22 -35.02 -46.24
C GLY A 437 -7.06 -35.46 -45.34
N ASP A 438 -5.93 -35.86 -45.96
CA ASP A 438 -4.66 -36.14 -45.27
C ASP A 438 -3.96 -34.86 -44.76
N GLY A 439 -3.18 -34.97 -43.68
CA GLY A 439 -2.41 -33.82 -43.17
C GLY A 439 -1.58 -34.07 -41.90
N ALA A 440 -0.38 -34.66 -42.07
CA ALA A 440 0.80 -34.62 -41.19
C ALA A 440 0.61 -34.54 -39.66
N CYS A 441 0.97 -35.63 -38.96
CA CYS A 441 1.08 -35.62 -37.49
C CYS A 441 2.28 -34.79 -37.02
N GLY A 442 2.03 -33.76 -36.20
CA GLY A 442 3.05 -33.02 -35.43
C GLY A 442 2.72 -33.07 -33.93
N PRO A 443 3.72 -32.95 -33.03
CA PRO A 443 3.47 -32.93 -31.60
C PRO A 443 2.56 -31.75 -31.22
N PRO A 444 1.62 -31.92 -30.27
CA PRO A 444 0.68 -30.87 -29.92
C PRO A 444 1.43 -29.63 -29.41
N PRO A 445 1.08 -28.41 -29.87
CA PRO A 445 1.77 -27.19 -29.45
C PRO A 445 1.67 -27.06 -27.94
N SER A 446 2.82 -26.79 -27.29
CA SER A 446 2.90 -26.66 -25.84
C SER A 446 1.90 -25.62 -25.36
N LYS A 447 0.90 -26.07 -24.60
CA LYS A 447 -0.13 -25.17 -24.06
C LYS A 447 0.56 -24.14 -23.18
N LYS A 448 0.65 -22.89 -23.66
CA LYS A 448 1.05 -21.75 -22.83
C LYS A 448 0.19 -21.78 -21.57
N LEU A 449 0.81 -21.72 -20.40
CA LEU A 449 0.11 -21.59 -19.12
C LEU A 449 -0.81 -20.37 -19.21
N LYS A 450 -2.12 -20.60 -19.26
CA LYS A 450 -3.11 -19.53 -19.19
C LYS A 450 -3.05 -18.94 -17.78
N LEU A 451 -2.50 -17.74 -17.63
CA LEU A 451 -2.48 -17.00 -16.36
C LEU A 451 -3.87 -16.44 -15.98
N PHE A 452 -4.95 -17.02 -16.51
CA PHE A 452 -6.29 -16.47 -16.47
C PHE A 452 -7.15 -17.16 -15.42
N GLY A 453 -7.27 -16.49 -14.28
CA GLY A 453 -8.20 -16.76 -13.20
C GLY A 453 -8.52 -15.46 -12.44
N TYR A 454 -8.58 -14.34 -13.17
CA TYR A 454 -8.80 -13.01 -12.59
C TYR A 454 -10.26 -12.86 -12.17
N LYS A 455 -10.48 -12.50 -10.90
CA LYS A 455 -11.79 -12.10 -10.35
C LYS A 455 -12.10 -10.61 -10.55
N GLU A 456 -11.19 -9.88 -11.19
CA GLU A 456 -11.25 -8.42 -11.31
C GLU A 456 -11.39 -8.02 -12.78
N ASP A 457 -12.29 -7.06 -13.05
CA ASP A 457 -12.50 -6.53 -14.39
C ASP A 457 -11.25 -5.78 -14.93
N PRO A 458 -10.99 -5.80 -16.24
CA PRO A 458 -9.82 -5.15 -16.82
C PRO A 458 -9.85 -3.61 -16.69
N PHE A 459 -8.67 -3.02 -16.46
CA PHE A 459 -8.48 -1.57 -16.53
C PHE A 459 -8.44 -1.11 -17.99
N VAL A 460 -9.57 -0.61 -18.50
CA VAL A 460 -9.74 -0.17 -19.89
C VAL A 460 -9.58 1.34 -19.98
N PHE A 461 -8.53 1.81 -20.68
CA PHE A 461 -8.33 3.23 -20.98
C PHE A 461 -9.28 3.73 -22.07
N LEU A 462 -9.70 4.98 -21.96
CA LEU A 462 -10.53 5.64 -22.98
C LEU A 462 -9.65 6.22 -24.12
N THR A 463 -10.23 6.30 -25.32
CA THR A 463 -9.63 7.03 -26.46
C THR A 463 -9.98 8.52 -26.40
N GLU A 464 -9.23 9.37 -27.11
CA GLU A 464 -9.49 10.82 -27.10
C GLU A 464 -10.86 11.20 -27.68
N ASP A 465 -11.38 10.35 -28.57
CA ASP A 465 -12.69 10.45 -29.23
C ASP A 465 -13.81 9.70 -28.49
N ASP A 466 -13.57 9.13 -27.30
CA ASP A 466 -14.59 8.36 -26.59
C ASP A 466 -15.82 9.26 -26.29
N PRO A 467 -17.04 8.86 -26.69
CA PRO A 467 -18.19 9.76 -26.73
C PRO A 467 -18.60 10.32 -25.36
N VAL A 468 -18.15 9.73 -24.24
CA VAL A 468 -18.36 10.31 -22.91
C VAL A 468 -17.70 11.69 -22.78
N PHE A 469 -16.57 11.91 -23.45
CA PHE A 469 -15.85 13.18 -23.36
C PHE A 469 -16.60 14.34 -23.99
N SER A 470 -17.42 14.13 -25.03
CA SER A 470 -18.17 15.23 -25.67
C SER A 470 -19.14 15.91 -24.69
N ALA A 471 -19.92 15.10 -23.95
CA ALA A 471 -20.85 15.60 -22.94
C ALA A 471 -20.12 16.21 -21.73
N ILE A 472 -19.07 15.56 -21.23
CA ILE A 472 -18.27 16.04 -20.09
C ILE A 472 -17.56 17.36 -20.44
N GLN A 473 -16.93 17.45 -21.61
CA GLN A 473 -16.24 18.64 -22.12
C GLN A 473 -17.19 19.84 -22.20
N SER A 474 -18.36 19.65 -22.81
CA SER A 474 -19.38 20.69 -22.98
C SER A 474 -19.97 21.15 -21.64
N PHE A 475 -20.23 20.20 -20.73
CA PHE A 475 -20.90 20.48 -19.46
C PHE A 475 -19.99 21.12 -18.40
N TYR A 476 -18.71 20.74 -18.33
CA TYR A 476 -17.77 21.28 -17.33
C TYR A 476 -16.84 22.37 -17.86
N ASP A 477 -16.82 22.62 -19.18
CA ASP A 477 -15.78 23.40 -19.87
C ASP A 477 -14.37 22.93 -19.43
N LEU A 478 -13.99 21.73 -19.89
CA LEU A 478 -12.67 21.19 -19.55
C LEU A 478 -11.56 21.93 -20.32
N SER A 479 -10.41 22.12 -19.67
CA SER A 479 -9.21 22.65 -20.32
C SER A 479 -8.83 21.78 -21.53
N PRO A 480 -8.41 22.35 -22.67
CA PRO A 480 -7.85 21.58 -23.79
C PRO A 480 -6.67 20.70 -23.36
N ASP A 481 -5.97 21.10 -22.30
CA ASP A 481 -4.83 20.42 -21.67
C ASP A 481 -5.25 19.23 -20.77
N PHE A 482 -6.55 18.94 -20.65
CA PHE A 482 -7.05 17.81 -19.87
C PHE A 482 -6.58 16.48 -20.48
N PRO A 483 -5.81 15.65 -19.75
CA PRO A 483 -5.21 14.43 -20.32
C PRO A 483 -6.24 13.30 -20.41
N LYS A 484 -7.17 13.38 -21.37
CA LYS A 484 -8.22 12.38 -21.66
C LYS A 484 -7.72 10.93 -21.62
N LEU A 485 -6.56 10.68 -22.22
CA LEU A 485 -5.93 9.37 -22.30
C LEU A 485 -5.64 8.74 -20.93
N ASN A 486 -5.48 9.53 -19.86
CA ASN A 486 -5.25 9.04 -18.50
C ASN A 486 -6.53 8.57 -17.78
N VAL A 487 -7.70 8.73 -18.41
CA VAL A 487 -8.98 8.26 -17.88
C VAL A 487 -9.18 6.79 -18.27
N LEU A 488 -9.58 5.99 -17.29
CA LEU A 488 -9.89 4.57 -17.46
C LEU A 488 -11.22 4.21 -16.80
N THR A 489 -11.74 3.05 -17.14
CA THR A 489 -12.86 2.41 -16.45
C THR A 489 -12.51 0.96 -16.14
N ARG A 490 -13.25 0.33 -15.21
CA ARG A 490 -13.20 -1.12 -15.00
C ARG A 490 -14.20 -1.86 -15.89
N THR A 491 -15.19 -1.18 -16.48
CA THR A 491 -16.25 -1.84 -17.27
C THR A 491 -15.82 -2.04 -18.74
N HIS A 492 -15.58 -3.29 -19.16
CA HIS A 492 -15.28 -3.64 -20.57
C HIS A 492 -16.49 -3.40 -21.50
N GLU A 493 -17.68 -3.85 -21.09
CA GLU A 493 -18.91 -3.82 -21.90
C GLU A 493 -20.09 -3.20 -21.14
N GLY A 494 -20.91 -2.44 -21.86
CA GLY A 494 -22.12 -1.79 -21.31
C GLY A 494 -21.89 -0.36 -20.77
N LYS A 495 -22.79 0.10 -19.90
CA LYS A 495 -22.78 1.48 -19.37
C LYS A 495 -21.69 1.65 -18.29
N LYS A 496 -20.55 2.24 -18.69
CA LYS A 496 -19.45 2.72 -17.83
C LYS A 496 -19.98 3.41 -16.54
N ARG A 497 -19.95 2.72 -15.39
CA ARG A 497 -20.51 3.24 -14.11
C ARG A 497 -19.62 4.31 -13.47
N HIS A 498 -18.30 4.14 -13.51
CA HIS A 498 -17.33 5.06 -12.94
C HIS A 498 -16.16 5.26 -13.89
N LEU A 499 -15.60 6.47 -13.85
CA LEU A 499 -14.38 6.85 -14.54
C LEU A 499 -13.30 7.17 -13.49
N TYR A 500 -12.13 6.57 -13.66
CA TYR A 500 -10.97 6.72 -12.80
C TYR A 500 -9.84 7.41 -13.57
N MET A 501 -8.91 8.04 -12.86
CA MET A 501 -7.78 8.76 -13.44
C MET A 501 -6.48 8.33 -12.78
N VAL A 502 -5.43 8.15 -13.59
CA VAL A 502 -4.06 7.81 -13.17
C VAL A 502 -3.06 8.89 -13.61
N SER A 503 -1.82 8.85 -13.11
CA SER A 503 -0.72 9.61 -13.75
C SER A 503 -0.41 9.06 -15.15
N LYS A 504 0.18 9.90 -16.00
CA LYS A 504 0.61 9.55 -17.38
C LYS A 504 1.64 8.42 -17.36
N GLU A 505 2.42 8.38 -16.30
CA GLU A 505 3.53 7.47 -16.05
C GLU A 505 3.00 6.10 -15.59
N LEU A 506 2.00 6.07 -14.70
CA LEU A 506 1.28 4.81 -14.39
C LEU A 506 0.48 4.29 -15.60
N ARG A 507 -0.12 5.15 -16.42
CA ARG A 507 -0.74 4.74 -17.69
C ARG A 507 0.26 4.02 -18.60
N ASN A 508 1.46 4.56 -18.75
CA ASN A 508 2.54 3.96 -19.55
C ASN A 508 2.89 2.56 -19.02
N VAL A 509 3.04 2.41 -17.69
CA VAL A 509 3.26 1.11 -17.03
C VAL A 509 2.09 0.15 -17.26
N LEU A 510 0.84 0.56 -17.06
CA LEU A 510 -0.34 -0.29 -17.17
C LEU A 510 -0.50 -0.86 -18.60
N LEU A 511 -0.41 -0.01 -19.62
CA LEU A 511 -0.53 -0.41 -21.03
C LEU A 511 0.58 -1.37 -21.49
N ASN A 512 1.77 -1.29 -20.87
CA ASN A 512 2.91 -2.13 -21.21
C ASN A 512 3.01 -3.45 -20.42
N ASN A 513 2.20 -3.64 -19.38
CA ASN A 513 2.37 -4.75 -18.43
C ASN A 513 1.09 -5.50 -18.03
N SER A 514 -0.04 -5.26 -18.70
CA SER A 514 -1.32 -5.94 -18.42
C SER A 514 -1.25 -7.48 -18.41
N GLU A 515 -0.44 -8.10 -19.27
CA GLU A 515 -0.19 -9.56 -19.27
C GLU A 515 0.92 -10.01 -18.30
N ARG A 516 1.68 -9.06 -17.73
CA ARG A 516 2.89 -9.32 -16.93
C ARG A 516 2.64 -9.24 -15.42
N ILE A 517 1.78 -8.34 -14.97
CA ILE A 517 1.56 -8.07 -13.54
C ILE A 517 0.08 -8.07 -13.17
N LYS A 518 -0.24 -8.63 -12.00
CA LYS A 518 -1.61 -8.68 -11.47
C LYS A 518 -1.86 -7.40 -10.68
N VAL A 519 -2.61 -6.48 -11.28
CA VAL A 519 -3.04 -5.22 -10.65
C VAL A 519 -4.34 -5.44 -9.91
N ILE A 520 -4.43 -4.94 -8.67
CA ILE A 520 -5.61 -5.02 -7.78
C ILE A 520 -6.36 -3.67 -7.75
N ASN A 521 -5.59 -2.57 -7.78
CA ASN A 521 -6.17 -1.23 -7.82
C ASN A 521 -5.20 -0.24 -8.44
N THR A 522 -5.73 0.74 -9.17
CA THR A 522 -4.97 1.91 -9.61
C THR A 522 -5.92 3.08 -9.85
N GLY A 523 -5.41 4.29 -9.67
CA GLY A 523 -6.10 5.55 -9.93
C GLY A 523 -7.16 5.96 -8.89
N VAL A 524 -7.63 7.19 -9.05
CA VAL A 524 -8.69 7.81 -8.23
C VAL A 524 -9.96 7.99 -9.04
N LYS A 525 -11.13 7.81 -8.42
CA LYS A 525 -12.45 7.98 -9.06
C LYS A 525 -12.74 9.47 -9.25
N VAL A 526 -12.78 9.93 -10.50
CA VAL A 526 -13.02 11.35 -10.87
C VAL A 526 -14.48 11.63 -11.25
N TRP A 527 -15.16 10.66 -11.87
CA TRP A 527 -16.59 10.76 -12.17
C TRP A 527 -17.36 9.50 -11.80
N SER A 528 -18.60 9.67 -11.36
CA SER A 528 -19.60 8.62 -11.25
C SER A 528 -20.77 8.90 -12.19
N ARG A 529 -21.29 7.87 -12.84
CA ARG A 529 -22.49 7.99 -13.67
C ARG A 529 -23.68 8.44 -12.80
N ASN A 530 -24.51 9.31 -13.34
CA ASN A 530 -25.83 9.64 -12.83
C ASN A 530 -26.80 9.62 -14.01
N SER A 531 -27.77 8.71 -14.02
CA SER A 531 -28.69 8.53 -15.16
C SER A 531 -29.50 9.80 -15.42
N ASP A 532 -30.06 10.39 -14.37
CA ASP A 532 -30.80 11.65 -14.38
C ASP A 532 -29.96 12.82 -14.91
N GLY A 533 -28.63 12.71 -14.86
CA GLY A 533 -27.72 13.70 -15.43
C GLY A 533 -27.80 13.81 -16.95
N GLU A 534 -28.26 12.78 -17.66
CA GLU A 534 -28.48 12.82 -19.11
C GLU A 534 -29.51 13.90 -19.49
N GLU A 535 -30.57 14.09 -18.69
CA GLU A 535 -31.59 15.13 -18.91
C GLU A 535 -31.04 16.56 -18.73
N PHE A 536 -29.99 16.73 -17.93
CA PHE A 536 -29.34 18.01 -17.66
C PHE A 536 -28.06 18.22 -18.48
N GLY A 537 -27.79 17.34 -19.46
CA GLY A 537 -26.70 17.47 -20.43
C GLY A 537 -25.40 16.73 -20.12
N CYS A 538 -25.29 16.01 -18.98
CA CYS A 538 -24.13 15.16 -18.71
C CYS A 538 -24.44 13.98 -17.78
N ALA A 539 -24.28 12.76 -18.32
CA ALA A 539 -24.46 11.49 -17.62
C ALA A 539 -23.50 11.23 -16.44
N PHE A 540 -22.58 12.16 -16.12
CA PHE A 540 -21.48 11.97 -15.18
C PHE A 540 -21.40 13.14 -14.18
N ARG A 541 -21.61 12.83 -12.90
CA ARG A 541 -21.36 13.76 -11.77
C ARG A 541 -19.91 13.65 -11.30
N LEU A 542 -19.37 14.76 -10.80
CA LEU A 542 -18.06 14.79 -10.15
C LEU A 542 -18.06 13.89 -8.91
N ALA A 543 -16.96 13.18 -8.67
CA ALA A 543 -16.75 12.39 -7.46
C ALA A 543 -15.84 13.13 -6.49
N GLN A 544 -16.20 13.20 -5.20
CA GLN A 544 -15.40 13.88 -4.17
C GLN A 544 -13.98 13.28 -4.04
N GLU A 545 -13.84 11.96 -4.21
CA GLU A 545 -12.55 11.25 -4.23
C GLU A 545 -11.55 11.96 -5.17
N GLY A 546 -11.93 12.26 -6.41
CA GLY A 546 -11.04 12.85 -7.43
C GLY A 546 -11.14 14.37 -7.61
N ILE A 547 -11.74 15.15 -6.69
CA ILE A 547 -11.99 16.58 -6.95
C ILE A 547 -10.71 17.40 -7.10
N TYR A 548 -9.74 17.23 -6.18
CA TYR A 548 -8.46 17.95 -6.23
C TYR A 548 -7.64 17.59 -7.50
N THR A 549 -7.77 16.35 -7.96
CA THR A 549 -7.19 15.83 -9.21
C THR A 549 -7.84 16.43 -10.46
N LEU A 550 -9.15 16.73 -10.43
CA LEU A 550 -9.90 17.16 -11.61
C LEU A 550 -10.12 18.68 -11.70
N GLN A 551 -10.24 19.38 -10.57
CA GLN A 551 -10.56 20.81 -10.53
C GLN A 551 -9.63 21.69 -11.38
N PRO A 552 -8.28 21.49 -11.44
CA PRO A 552 -7.40 22.31 -12.28
C PRO A 552 -7.81 22.39 -13.75
N TYR A 553 -8.53 21.39 -14.25
CA TYR A 553 -9.02 21.34 -15.62
C TYR A 553 -10.47 21.80 -15.80
N VAL A 554 -11.27 21.91 -14.73
CA VAL A 554 -12.67 22.35 -14.79
C VAL A 554 -12.71 23.88 -14.77
N ARG A 555 -13.21 24.50 -15.85
CA ARG A 555 -13.24 25.97 -15.99
C ARG A 555 -14.63 26.57 -15.70
N SER A 556 -15.70 25.82 -15.92
CA SER A 556 -17.08 26.25 -15.64
C SER A 556 -17.73 25.44 -14.52
N ARG A 557 -18.98 25.75 -14.18
CA ARG A 557 -19.77 25.11 -13.10
C ARG A 557 -19.12 25.14 -11.70
N ILE A 558 -18.21 26.09 -11.47
CA ILE A 558 -17.67 26.44 -10.16
C ILE A 558 -18.54 27.53 -9.53
N ILE A 559 -18.93 27.35 -8.27
CA ILE A 559 -19.55 28.35 -7.41
C ILE A 559 -18.56 28.68 -6.30
N ARG A 560 -18.17 29.95 -6.19
CA ARG A 560 -17.42 30.46 -5.02
C ARG A 560 -18.38 30.53 -3.83
N VAL A 561 -17.96 29.96 -2.71
CA VAL A 561 -18.76 29.85 -1.48
C VAL A 561 -17.99 30.41 -0.29
N GLY A 562 -18.69 31.09 0.62
CA GLY A 562 -18.16 31.58 1.88
C GLY A 562 -18.13 30.53 3.00
N VAL A 563 -17.65 30.93 4.18
CA VAL A 563 -17.62 30.06 5.37
C VAL A 563 -19.04 29.70 5.84
N ASN A 564 -20.03 30.59 5.70
CA ASN A 564 -21.39 30.29 6.13
C ASN A 564 -22.12 29.42 5.10
N ASP A 565 -21.88 29.64 3.81
CA ASP A 565 -22.29 28.70 2.75
C ASP A 565 -21.85 27.27 3.05
N ILE A 566 -20.56 27.03 3.35
CA ILE A 566 -20.07 25.68 3.64
C ILE A 566 -20.76 25.10 4.88
N LYS A 567 -20.94 25.90 5.94
CA LYS A 567 -21.69 25.48 7.14
C LYS A 567 -23.12 25.05 6.78
N VAL A 568 -23.81 25.80 5.92
CA VAL A 568 -25.16 25.44 5.40
C VAL A 568 -25.12 24.16 4.56
N LEU A 569 -24.18 24.06 3.61
CA LEU A 569 -24.02 22.94 2.66
C LEU A 569 -23.62 21.61 3.33
N LEU A 570 -22.94 21.66 4.48
CA LEU A 570 -22.52 20.48 5.23
C LEU A 570 -23.48 20.10 6.38
N THR A 571 -24.26 21.04 6.92
CA THR A 571 -25.27 20.75 7.96
C THR A 571 -26.64 20.37 7.40
N GLN A 572 -27.00 20.87 6.21
CA GLN A 572 -28.30 20.61 5.57
C GLN A 572 -28.10 19.79 4.30
N GLU A 573 -28.97 18.80 4.07
CA GLU A 573 -28.80 17.88 2.94
C GLU A 573 -29.25 18.46 1.59
N ASN A 574 -30.32 19.27 1.59
CA ASN A 574 -30.83 19.94 0.39
C ASN A 574 -31.22 21.41 0.69
N PRO A 575 -30.30 22.27 1.17
CA PRO A 575 -30.60 23.67 1.40
C PRO A 575 -31.13 24.36 0.13
N PHE A 576 -32.12 25.25 0.30
CA PHE A 576 -32.59 26.13 -0.77
C PHE A 576 -31.48 27.12 -1.15
N LEU A 577 -31.44 27.54 -2.43
CA LEU A 577 -30.47 28.53 -2.92
C LEU A 577 -30.56 29.87 -2.15
N SER A 578 -31.73 30.19 -1.59
CA SER A 578 -31.96 31.36 -0.74
C SER A 578 -31.36 31.27 0.67
N LYS A 579 -30.71 30.16 1.03
CA LYS A 579 -29.91 30.03 2.25
C LYS A 579 -28.41 30.23 2.02
N LEU A 580 -27.99 30.46 0.78
CA LEU A 580 -26.62 30.82 0.44
C LEU A 580 -26.40 32.33 0.61
N GLU A 581 -25.14 32.71 0.83
CA GLU A 581 -24.66 34.09 0.84
C GLU A 581 -24.83 34.72 -0.57
N GLU A 582 -24.95 36.04 -0.67
CA GLU A 582 -25.52 36.71 -1.86
C GLU A 582 -24.78 36.38 -3.17
N ASP A 583 -23.44 36.38 -3.15
CA ASP A 583 -22.60 36.01 -4.29
C ASP A 583 -22.80 34.54 -4.72
N ALA A 584 -22.85 33.60 -3.77
CA ALA A 584 -23.03 32.18 -4.05
C ALA A 584 -24.45 31.89 -4.57
N HIS A 585 -25.45 32.56 -4.00
CA HIS A 585 -26.85 32.54 -4.45
C HIS A 585 -26.99 33.10 -5.88
N ALA A 586 -26.31 34.20 -6.21
CA ALA A 586 -26.31 34.80 -7.55
C ALA A 586 -25.67 33.87 -8.59
N GLN A 587 -24.47 33.34 -8.30
CA GLN A 587 -23.79 32.33 -9.14
C GLN A 587 -24.67 31.08 -9.35
N ALA A 588 -25.23 30.53 -8.27
CA ALA A 588 -26.07 29.33 -8.35
C ALA A 588 -27.37 29.56 -9.13
N LYS A 589 -27.96 30.77 -9.08
CA LYS A 589 -29.14 31.14 -9.90
C LYS A 589 -28.82 31.15 -11.39
N GLN A 590 -27.70 31.75 -11.80
CA GLN A 590 -27.28 31.86 -13.21
C GLN A 590 -26.88 30.50 -13.81
N MET A 591 -26.45 29.55 -12.98
CA MET A 591 -26.00 28.23 -13.40
C MET A 591 -27.16 27.28 -13.73
N GLY A 592 -27.01 26.45 -14.77
CA GLY A 592 -27.96 25.37 -15.09
C GLY A 592 -27.96 24.23 -14.06
N MET A 593 -29.01 23.40 -14.05
CA MET A 593 -29.09 22.23 -13.16
C MET A 593 -27.96 21.22 -13.40
N GLY A 594 -27.68 20.37 -12.40
CA GLY A 594 -26.68 19.30 -12.47
C GLY A 594 -25.48 19.50 -11.53
N SER A 595 -24.41 18.72 -11.74
CA SER A 595 -23.25 18.69 -10.82
C SER A 595 -22.45 20.00 -10.85
N VAL A 596 -21.85 20.39 -9.71
CA VAL A 596 -21.11 21.66 -9.55
C VAL A 596 -19.89 21.46 -8.64
N VAL A 597 -18.90 22.35 -8.76
CA VAL A 597 -17.81 22.51 -7.80
C VAL A 597 -18.14 23.64 -6.85
N LEU A 598 -18.14 23.38 -5.55
CA LEU A 598 -18.27 24.39 -4.49
C LEU A 598 -16.86 24.68 -3.99
N LYS A 599 -16.33 25.87 -4.28
CA LYS A 599 -14.93 26.23 -3.99
C LYS A 599 -14.84 27.39 -3.01
N PHE A 600 -14.31 27.12 -1.82
CA PHE A 600 -13.84 28.14 -0.91
C PHE A 600 -12.37 28.47 -1.21
N ILE A 601 -12.03 29.74 -1.11
CA ILE A 601 -10.67 30.28 -1.29
C ILE A 601 -10.36 31.05 -0.01
N PRO A 602 -9.30 30.69 0.74
CA PRO A 602 -8.95 31.38 1.97
C PRO A 602 -8.71 32.86 1.75
N ASN A 603 -9.08 33.68 2.74
CA ASN A 603 -8.62 35.05 2.85
C ASN A 603 -7.39 35.11 3.78
N PRO A 604 -6.19 35.42 3.28
CA PRO A 604 -4.99 35.57 4.11
C PRO A 604 -5.11 36.67 5.17
N ASP A 605 -5.95 37.67 4.92
CA ASP A 605 -6.18 38.79 5.83
C ASP A 605 -7.17 38.46 6.97
N ASN A 606 -7.85 37.29 6.92
CA ASN A 606 -8.74 36.83 7.98
C ASN A 606 -8.27 35.52 8.63
N PRO A 607 -7.44 35.56 9.69
CA PRO A 607 -6.95 34.37 10.39
C PRO A 607 -8.02 33.64 11.23
N THR A 608 -9.28 34.09 11.24
CA THR A 608 -10.41 33.36 11.87
C THR A 608 -11.08 32.36 10.92
N GLU A 609 -10.72 32.37 9.64
CA GLU A 609 -11.19 31.43 8.63
C GLU A 609 -10.09 30.41 8.30
N PRO A 610 -10.43 29.18 7.84
CA PRO A 610 -9.44 28.17 7.50
C PRO A 610 -8.48 28.64 6.42
N GLN A 611 -7.17 28.53 6.66
CA GLN A 611 -6.11 28.99 5.78
C GLN A 611 -5.76 27.97 4.68
N CYS A 612 -6.76 27.18 4.28
CA CYS A 612 -6.66 26.10 3.30
C CYS A 612 -7.88 26.09 2.34
N PRO A 613 -7.68 25.89 1.03
CA PRO A 613 -8.79 25.75 0.10
C PRO A 613 -9.63 24.51 0.44
N ILE A 614 -10.94 24.64 0.32
CA ILE A 614 -11.91 23.55 0.48
C ILE A 614 -12.66 23.41 -0.85
N GLN A 615 -12.70 22.18 -1.37
CA GLN A 615 -13.34 21.86 -2.65
C GLN A 615 -14.36 20.74 -2.45
N LEU A 616 -15.64 21.04 -2.67
CA LEU A 616 -16.73 20.09 -2.50
C LEU A 616 -17.45 19.84 -3.82
N CYS A 617 -17.57 18.59 -4.23
CA CYS A 617 -18.48 18.16 -5.27
C CYS A 617 -19.94 18.36 -4.81
N GLY A 618 -20.78 18.88 -5.68
CA GLY A 618 -22.19 19.10 -5.37
C GLY A 618 -23.13 18.91 -6.55
N TRP A 619 -24.40 19.20 -6.31
CA TRP A 619 -25.50 19.18 -7.28
C TRP A 619 -26.41 20.40 -7.07
N ARG A 620 -26.61 21.17 -8.13
CA ARG A 620 -27.53 22.31 -8.17
C ARG A 620 -28.86 21.85 -8.76
N GLY A 621 -29.89 21.77 -7.92
CA GLY A 621 -31.27 21.45 -8.29
C GLY A 621 -32.03 22.67 -8.83
N LYS A 622 -33.36 22.59 -8.94
CA LYS A 622 -34.18 23.71 -9.45
C LYS A 622 -34.20 24.91 -8.50
N THR A 623 -34.34 24.65 -7.21
CA THR A 623 -34.44 25.65 -6.12
C THR A 623 -33.50 25.34 -4.93
N SER A 624 -32.75 24.24 -5.01
CA SER A 624 -31.89 23.71 -3.95
C SER A 624 -30.48 23.41 -4.44
N ILE A 625 -29.57 23.17 -3.51
CA ILE A 625 -28.21 22.70 -3.76
C ILE A 625 -27.84 21.64 -2.71
N ARG A 626 -27.02 20.65 -3.08
CA ARG A 626 -26.58 19.54 -2.20
C ARG A 626 -25.09 19.30 -2.35
N ALA A 627 -24.37 19.11 -1.25
CA ALA A 627 -22.98 18.69 -1.26
C ALA A 627 -22.86 17.15 -1.19
N PHE A 628 -22.10 16.55 -2.10
CA PHE A 628 -21.83 15.11 -2.18
C PHE A 628 -20.57 14.72 -1.39
N VAL A 629 -20.50 15.20 -0.14
CA VAL A 629 -19.34 14.98 0.75
C VAL A 629 -19.60 13.78 1.66
N PRO A 630 -18.70 12.77 1.70
CA PRO A 630 -18.73 11.65 2.62
C PRO A 630 -18.91 12.06 4.09
N ARG A 631 -19.54 11.20 4.89
CA ARG A 631 -19.91 11.54 6.28
C ARG A 631 -18.75 12.05 7.12
N ASN A 632 -17.57 11.42 7.02
CA ASN A 632 -16.45 11.74 7.91
C ASN A 632 -15.67 12.98 7.43
N GLU A 633 -15.47 13.12 6.11
CA GLU A 633 -14.88 14.32 5.50
C GLU A 633 -15.74 15.58 5.79
N ARG A 634 -17.07 15.42 5.85
CA ARG A 634 -18.02 16.44 6.30
C ARG A 634 -17.83 16.81 7.79
N LEU A 635 -17.57 15.85 8.67
CA LEU A 635 -17.24 16.13 10.08
C LEU A 635 -15.92 16.91 10.20
N HIS A 636 -14.93 16.57 9.37
CA HIS A 636 -13.64 17.25 9.31
C HIS A 636 -13.80 18.73 8.87
N TYR A 637 -14.37 19.00 7.70
CA TYR A 637 -14.53 20.40 7.25
C TYR A 637 -15.39 21.24 8.20
N LEU A 638 -16.47 20.68 8.78
CA LEU A 638 -17.26 21.39 9.80
C LEU A 638 -16.43 21.77 11.04
N ARG A 639 -15.54 20.87 11.49
CA ARG A 639 -14.64 21.10 12.62
C ARG A 639 -13.60 22.18 12.33
N MET A 640 -13.06 22.24 11.11
CA MET A 640 -12.16 23.33 10.67
C MET A 640 -12.87 24.68 10.69
N LEU A 641 -14.16 24.70 10.34
CA LEU A 641 -15.02 25.89 10.35
C LEU A 641 -15.53 26.28 11.76
N GLY A 642 -14.91 25.72 12.82
CA GLY A 642 -15.23 25.98 14.23
C GLY A 642 -16.49 25.30 14.77
N VAL A 643 -17.16 24.45 13.99
CA VAL A 643 -18.42 23.81 14.42
C VAL A 643 -18.11 22.57 15.28
N GLU A 644 -18.65 22.51 16.50
CA GLU A 644 -18.61 21.28 17.32
C GLU A 644 -19.44 20.17 16.64
N VAL A 645 -18.81 19.03 16.32
CA VAL A 645 -19.47 17.89 15.69
C VAL A 645 -19.12 16.59 16.41
N PHE A 646 -20.14 15.94 16.96
CA PHE A 646 -20.04 14.70 17.74
C PHE A 646 -20.91 13.58 17.15
N ARG A 647 -20.51 12.32 17.37
CA ARG A 647 -21.34 11.14 17.14
C ARG A 647 -22.23 10.92 18.36
N ASP A 648 -23.46 11.42 18.31
CA ASP A 648 -24.51 10.93 19.21
C ASP A 648 -24.83 9.47 18.89
N LYS A 649 -24.92 8.63 19.93
CA LYS A 649 -25.02 7.16 19.82
C LYS A 649 -26.32 6.65 19.18
N GLN A 650 -27.27 7.54 18.88
CA GLN A 650 -28.53 7.26 18.18
C GLN A 650 -28.62 7.92 16.78
N GLY A 651 -27.58 8.65 16.35
CA GLY A 651 -27.37 8.96 14.94
C GLY A 651 -28.22 10.07 14.30
N LEU A 652 -28.95 10.90 15.08
CA LEU A 652 -29.74 12.01 14.57
C LEU A 652 -29.50 13.32 15.34
N GLY A 653 -29.44 14.43 14.60
CA GLY A 653 -29.62 15.79 15.14
C GLY A 653 -28.37 16.51 15.65
N GLN A 654 -28.41 17.84 15.56
CA GLN A 654 -27.59 18.74 16.39
C GLN A 654 -28.30 18.94 17.73
N LYS A 655 -27.56 19.21 18.82
CA LYS A 655 -28.16 19.94 19.94
C LYS A 655 -28.51 21.36 19.47
N LYS A 656 -29.80 21.62 19.35
CA LYS A 656 -30.37 22.94 19.10
C LYS A 656 -30.29 23.80 20.37
N GLU A 657 -29.97 25.08 20.20
CA GLU A 657 -30.50 26.12 21.10
C GLU A 657 -31.99 26.34 20.78
N GLU A 658 -32.75 26.84 21.76
CA GLU A 658 -34.21 26.76 21.75
C GLU A 658 -34.89 27.74 20.78
N GLY A 659 -36.02 27.33 20.17
CA GLY A 659 -36.98 28.27 19.55
C GLY A 659 -37.16 28.28 18.03
N ALA A 660 -37.56 27.15 17.41
CA ALA A 660 -38.32 27.16 16.15
C ALA A 660 -38.98 25.78 15.85
N PRO A 661 -40.25 25.74 15.37
CA PRO A 661 -41.03 24.50 15.20
C PRO A 661 -40.63 23.64 13.98
N GLN A 662 -41.28 22.48 13.87
CA GLN A 662 -40.96 21.39 12.94
C GLN A 662 -41.62 21.54 11.56
N GLU A 663 -41.02 20.94 10.54
CA GLU A 663 -41.68 19.80 9.89
C GLU A 663 -40.63 18.80 9.37
N TRP A 664 -40.83 17.52 9.67
CA TRP A 664 -39.99 16.42 9.19
C TRP A 664 -40.93 15.30 8.75
N LYS A 665 -41.10 15.13 7.44
CA LYS A 665 -41.85 14.02 6.84
C LYS A 665 -40.85 13.11 6.16
N GLY A 666 -40.65 11.93 6.73
CA GLY A 666 -39.87 10.88 6.08
C GLY A 666 -40.58 10.44 4.80
N VAL A 667 -39.87 10.51 3.68
CA VAL A 667 -40.21 9.78 2.45
C VAL A 667 -39.15 8.70 2.30
N GLU A 668 -39.57 7.50 1.93
CA GLU A 668 -38.68 6.35 1.84
C GLU A 668 -37.63 6.57 0.74
N GLY A 669 -36.36 6.65 1.14
CA GLY A 669 -35.24 6.65 0.20
C GLY A 669 -35.09 5.26 -0.42
N GLU A 670 -35.17 5.18 -1.73
CA GLU A 670 -35.04 3.92 -2.46
C GLU A 670 -33.70 3.24 -2.16
N LYS A 671 -33.72 1.91 -2.08
CA LYS A 671 -32.49 1.11 -1.93
C LYS A 671 -31.73 1.09 -3.25
N GLU A 672 -30.78 2.01 -3.44
CA GLU A 672 -29.66 1.78 -4.34
C GLU A 672 -28.98 0.46 -3.92
N LYS A 673 -29.17 -0.61 -4.70
CA LYS A 673 -28.44 -1.86 -4.53
C LYS A 673 -27.00 -1.67 -5.03
N GLU A 674 -26.11 -1.24 -4.14
CA GLU A 674 -24.72 -1.63 -4.27
C GLU A 674 -24.62 -3.13 -3.95
N GLU A 675 -24.48 -3.95 -4.99
CA GLU A 675 -24.06 -5.35 -4.87
C GLU A 675 -22.56 -5.38 -4.55
N ASP A 676 -22.25 -5.18 -3.27
CA ASP A 676 -20.89 -5.25 -2.73
C ASP A 676 -20.56 -6.73 -2.44
N ASP A 677 -19.69 -7.33 -3.27
CA ASP A 677 -19.29 -8.76 -3.20
C ASP A 677 -18.28 -9.02 -2.07
N THR A 678 -18.58 -8.51 -0.87
CA THR A 678 -17.73 -8.66 0.33
C THR A 678 -17.90 -10.04 0.93
N ALA A 679 -16.91 -10.90 0.73
CA ALA A 679 -16.77 -12.12 1.52
C ALA A 679 -16.69 -11.79 3.02
N GLU A 680 -17.42 -12.55 3.84
CA GLU A 680 -17.46 -12.35 5.29
C GLU A 680 -16.07 -12.50 5.90
N VAL A 681 -15.59 -11.43 6.56
CA VAL A 681 -14.41 -11.48 7.42
C VAL A 681 -14.90 -11.71 8.84
N GLU A 682 -14.63 -12.90 9.37
CA GLU A 682 -15.02 -13.29 10.72
C GLU A 682 -14.47 -12.32 11.77
N LYS A 683 -15.25 -12.09 12.83
CA LYS A 683 -14.79 -11.33 14.00
C LYS A 683 -13.81 -12.19 14.78
N GLU A 684 -12.57 -11.75 14.91
CA GLU A 684 -11.61 -12.36 15.84
C GLU A 684 -12.21 -12.39 17.25
N ALA A 685 -12.32 -13.58 17.83
CA ALA A 685 -12.80 -13.77 19.19
C ALA A 685 -11.63 -13.68 20.18
N GLU A 686 -11.71 -12.75 21.15
CA GLU A 686 -10.81 -12.79 22.31
C GLU A 686 -11.22 -13.98 23.22
N PRO A 687 -10.25 -14.77 23.74
CA PRO A 687 -10.56 -15.83 24.70
C PRO A 687 -11.04 -15.23 26.02
N GLY A 688 -12.10 -15.80 26.60
CA GLY A 688 -12.57 -15.44 27.93
C GLY A 688 -11.59 -15.91 29.00
N ASP A 689 -11.12 -14.99 29.85
CA ASP A 689 -10.25 -15.31 30.98
C ASP A 689 -11.09 -15.74 32.20
N GLY A 690 -10.65 -16.80 32.87
CA GLY A 690 -11.41 -17.46 33.94
C GLY A 690 -10.97 -17.00 35.32
N SER A 691 -11.70 -16.04 35.92
CA SER A 691 -11.45 -15.63 37.30
C SER A 691 -11.99 -16.68 38.29
N GLU A 692 -11.12 -17.59 38.72
CA GLU A 692 -11.30 -18.24 40.02
C GLU A 692 -11.13 -17.18 41.11
N ASP A 693 -12.17 -16.96 41.93
CA ASP A 693 -12.02 -16.24 43.20
C ASP A 693 -12.98 -16.84 44.24
N GLY A 694 -12.47 -17.08 45.44
CA GLY A 694 -13.11 -17.99 46.41
C GLY A 694 -14.18 -17.32 47.26
N SER A 695 -15.45 -17.75 47.13
CA SER A 695 -16.50 -17.33 48.07
C SER A 695 -16.45 -18.15 49.37
N SER A 696 -16.40 -17.45 50.50
CA SER A 696 -16.62 -18.02 51.84
C SER A 696 -17.96 -18.77 51.92
N GLY A 697 -17.98 -19.90 52.61
CA GLY A 697 -19.20 -20.68 52.82
C GLY A 697 -20.13 -20.09 53.89
N ALA A 698 -21.43 -20.34 53.72
CA ALA A 698 -22.43 -20.26 54.77
C ALA A 698 -23.48 -21.37 54.56
N GLU A 699 -24.10 -21.80 55.66
CA GLU A 699 -24.97 -22.97 55.74
C GLU A 699 -26.25 -22.83 54.89
N ASN A 700 -26.70 -23.95 54.30
CA ASN A 700 -28.05 -24.49 54.55
C ASN A 700 -28.16 -25.93 54.01
N GLY A 701 -28.86 -26.80 54.73
CA GLY A 701 -28.94 -28.23 54.42
C GLY A 701 -30.28 -28.66 53.82
N SER A 702 -30.27 -29.76 53.06
CA SER A 702 -31.49 -30.52 52.75
C SER A 702 -31.21 -32.03 52.75
N SER A 703 -32.16 -32.80 53.28
CA SER A 703 -32.00 -34.21 53.63
C SER A 703 -31.79 -35.16 52.44
N SER A 704 -30.76 -36.00 52.50
CA SER A 704 -30.62 -37.18 51.63
C SER A 704 -31.24 -38.42 52.29
N ARG A 705 -32.09 -39.16 51.57
CA ARG A 705 -32.61 -40.48 52.00
C ARG A 705 -32.74 -41.47 50.84
N ARG A 706 -31.78 -42.39 50.75
CA ARG A 706 -31.82 -43.80 50.28
C ARG A 706 -30.36 -44.18 49.94
N ASN A 707 -29.62 -44.89 50.79
CA ASN A 707 -29.67 -46.33 51.12
C ASN A 707 -29.56 -47.27 49.91
N VAL A 708 -28.46 -48.05 49.93
CA VAL A 708 -28.30 -49.44 49.45
C VAL A 708 -28.41 -49.65 47.93
N SER A 709 -27.50 -50.37 47.26
CA SER A 709 -26.35 -51.19 47.72
C SER A 709 -25.07 -50.85 46.96
#